data_AF-A0ABD7Q4T8-F1
#
_entry.id   AF-A0ABD7Q4T8-F1
#
_cell.length_a   1.000
_cell.length_b   1.000
_cell.length_c   1.000
_cell.angle_alpha   90.00
_cell.angle_beta   90.00
_cell.angle_gamma   90.00
#
_symmetry.space_group_name_H-M   'P 1'
#
loop_
_entity.id
_entity.type
_entity.pdbx_description
1 polymer ?
#
loop_
_entity_poly.entity_id
_entity_poly.type
_entity_poly.pdbx_seq_one_letter_code
_entity_poly.pdbx_strand_id
1 'polypeptide(L)'
;MTDFAWPWNAPRPAVGPYVDDVKQPAPVSGAALPHPAFEKYVNQLFKRAGYNPSDVRDRNALIQYLDKQEKRGLSLDIYKEIVHQNHEALLKEAADWANTPDGIESRLADEPFFIREVWRNKIQWLRANRGERHTNDFFMGTVKKSLLRLDVVRSRQGVDEHAYSELAAYWRGRWARLADFTKKEALSAAYEIANRLAEMFETECEALGLDVETMSNDDLDWLHQHLGREMLSLRVVPPAWGGEWDRERIFTAILRMSSPDWWGRKIWRLRCDWRENQLRAVGAVNKKAHAYVSASSLIEWQEQRRKNRDFFKSHELVDEDGNVSSLEDMINKSTSNPAIRRHELMARMAGVEMVAQQRGDVGIFLTITCPSKFHSNIQSGHHNAKWNHSTVSEAQRYLCQVWGRATSALKRNDLRPYGFRVAEPHHDGTPHWHALLFMPQSEVKATVAILRKYFIAEDREELGRNTGARFKSKKMDPRKGSATAYIAKYISKNIDGHALAGELDTETGKPLNETAKYAMAWASLHRIRQFQPLGQPPVTVYRELRKLSNQLTAQQKIANTFKRGASLLSDAAMDAVCAAADVGCFASYINYQGGVLIPRENYVVRLAYQPADEMNDYCEIPEKVYGVWSPRLGEVSRICTRLVKWTIRAKTNQKTGATNAAGLGVDLPSSSSGDAWSSVNNSTEDQKTNSLRLHEEGMTEDREEEITDFDRMDDAQRRQLLRRLREIPPARHKNESPYVPDSELDVAWRVAVDRVGGRFVSEQEKQRHLQPVIERLIDEAAIHRIDIGRAQAVSLIEGGRLTVNGTVYRANRHGDLITRKEPTSVDKLWLKIRDVHGVNTSKLRFDPVGEYKRMIEQFLSNQQ
;
A
#
# COMPACT_ATOMS: atom_id res chain seq x y z
N MET A 1 35.40 -61.62 -24.92
CA MET A 1 34.20 -62.37 -25.34
C MET A 1 33.89 -63.34 -24.21
N THR A 2 32.74 -63.28 -23.55
CA THR A 2 31.66 -62.28 -23.64
C THR A 2 31.02 -62.08 -22.27
N ASP A 3 30.64 -60.84 -22.01
CA ASP A 3 29.80 -60.42 -20.90
C ASP A 3 28.44 -61.14 -20.89
N PHE A 4 27.83 -61.27 -19.70
CA PHE A 4 26.48 -60.78 -19.43
C PHE A 4 26.08 -61.03 -17.96
N ALA A 5 26.28 -60.02 -17.11
CA ALA A 5 25.70 -59.95 -15.76
C ALA A 5 25.14 -58.54 -15.53
N TRP A 6 23.81 -58.41 -15.59
CA TRP A 6 23.15 -57.10 -15.48
C TRP A 6 22.95 -56.65 -14.01
N PRO A 7 22.92 -55.34 -13.72
CA PRO A 7 22.98 -54.84 -12.33
C PRO A 7 21.79 -55.18 -11.43
N TRP A 8 20.67 -55.67 -11.98
CA TRP A 8 19.46 -55.99 -11.22
C TRP A 8 19.58 -57.28 -10.38
N ASN A 9 20.60 -58.10 -10.62
CA ASN A 9 20.91 -59.31 -9.84
C ASN A 9 21.74 -59.05 -8.58
N ALA A 10 22.13 -57.80 -8.29
CA ALA A 10 22.81 -57.47 -7.04
C ALA A 10 21.82 -57.55 -5.85
N PRO A 11 22.17 -58.21 -4.74
CA PRO A 11 21.28 -58.31 -3.57
C PRO A 11 21.05 -56.92 -2.97
N ARG A 12 19.78 -56.51 -2.90
CA ARG A 12 19.39 -55.23 -2.29
C ARG A 12 19.42 -55.36 -0.76
N PRO A 13 19.96 -54.37 -0.02
CA PRO A 13 19.81 -54.33 1.43
C PRO A 13 18.34 -54.18 1.83
N ALA A 14 17.96 -54.78 2.96
CA ALA A 14 16.60 -54.70 3.48
C ALA A 14 16.27 -53.27 3.98
N VAL A 15 15.06 -52.81 3.71
CA VAL A 15 14.59 -51.48 4.13
C VAL A 15 14.17 -51.54 5.60
N GLY A 16 15.08 -51.17 6.50
CA GLY A 16 14.79 -50.86 7.90
C GLY A 16 14.47 -49.37 8.09
N PRO A 17 13.65 -48.98 9.09
CA PRO A 17 13.16 -47.60 9.24
C PRO A 17 14.18 -46.60 9.82
N TYR A 18 15.42 -47.03 10.11
CA TYR A 18 16.52 -46.16 10.55
C TYR A 18 17.83 -46.59 9.87
N VAL A 19 18.33 -45.73 8.99
CA VAL A 19 19.70 -45.72 8.49
C VAL A 19 20.11 -44.25 8.42
N ASP A 20 21.25 -43.88 9.02
CA ASP A 20 21.79 -42.54 8.88
C ASP A 20 22.18 -42.28 7.42
N ASP A 21 21.46 -41.37 6.77
CA ASP A 21 21.74 -40.97 5.41
C ASP A 21 23.03 -40.13 5.41
N VAL A 22 24.16 -40.80 5.20
CA VAL A 22 25.49 -40.18 5.07
C VAL A 22 25.49 -39.33 3.80
N LYS A 23 25.04 -38.08 3.97
CA LYS A 23 24.92 -37.05 2.93
C LYS A 23 26.16 -37.06 2.06
N GLN A 24 26.04 -37.58 0.84
CA GLN A 24 27.13 -37.45 -0.12
C GLN A 24 27.40 -35.95 -0.31
N PRO A 25 28.65 -35.48 -0.12
CA PRO A 25 28.96 -34.08 -0.32
C PRO A 25 28.68 -33.73 -1.78
N ALA A 26 27.92 -32.65 -1.99
CA ALA A 26 27.63 -32.17 -3.35
C ALA A 26 28.93 -31.95 -4.12
N PRO A 27 29.00 -32.28 -5.43
CA PRO A 27 30.20 -32.11 -6.22
C PRO A 27 30.65 -30.65 -6.17
N VAL A 28 31.92 -30.43 -5.78
CA VAL A 28 32.43 -29.12 -5.33
C VAL A 28 32.78 -28.23 -6.53
N SER A 29 31.77 -27.88 -7.33
CA SER A 29 31.86 -26.99 -8.49
C SER A 29 31.97 -25.52 -8.07
N GLY A 30 33.12 -25.17 -7.49
CA GLY A 30 33.42 -23.82 -7.00
C GLY A 30 33.62 -23.76 -5.49
N ALA A 31 34.59 -24.53 -4.96
CA ALA A 31 35.20 -24.16 -3.70
C ALA A 31 35.76 -22.74 -3.84
N ALA A 32 35.50 -21.87 -2.86
CA ALA A 32 36.24 -20.61 -2.75
C ALA A 32 37.74 -20.94 -2.65
N LEU A 33 38.58 -20.12 -3.29
CA LEU A 33 40.03 -20.25 -3.14
C LEU A 33 40.35 -20.18 -1.63
N PRO A 34 41.05 -21.18 -1.05
CA PRO A 34 41.38 -21.15 0.36
C PRO A 34 42.20 -19.91 0.65
N HIS A 35 41.77 -19.13 1.63
CA HIS A 35 42.40 -17.85 1.95
C HIS A 35 43.91 -18.02 2.13
N PRO A 36 44.79 -17.22 1.50
CA PRO A 36 46.23 -17.50 1.49
C PRO A 36 46.86 -17.65 2.89
N ALA A 37 46.35 -16.91 3.89
CA ALA A 37 46.77 -17.07 5.27
C ALA A 37 46.38 -18.44 5.90
N PHE A 38 45.26 -19.04 5.48
CA PHE A 38 44.85 -20.38 5.93
C PHE A 38 45.78 -21.45 5.36
N GLU A 39 46.09 -21.41 4.05
CA GLU A 39 47.09 -22.32 3.49
C GLU A 39 48.46 -22.13 4.15
N LYS A 40 48.89 -20.88 4.33
CA LYS A 40 50.13 -20.52 5.02
C LYS A 40 50.17 -21.02 6.46
N TYR A 41 49.06 -20.94 7.20
CA TYR A 41 48.94 -21.48 8.56
C TYR A 41 49.00 -23.00 8.59
N VAL A 42 48.23 -23.70 7.75
CA VAL A 42 48.30 -25.17 7.62
C VAL A 42 49.72 -25.62 7.23
N ASN A 43 50.37 -24.88 6.34
CA ASN A 43 51.75 -25.12 5.94
C ASN A 43 52.77 -24.83 7.07
N GLN A 44 52.48 -23.90 7.98
CA GLN A 44 53.28 -23.66 9.19
C GLN A 44 53.03 -24.72 10.27
N LEU A 45 51.78 -25.17 10.46
CA LEU A 45 51.41 -26.25 11.37
C LEU A 45 52.17 -27.54 11.01
N PHE A 46 52.13 -27.94 9.73
CA PHE A 46 52.86 -29.10 9.24
C PHE A 46 54.38 -28.94 9.43
N LYS A 47 54.96 -27.77 9.12
CA LYS A 47 56.39 -27.51 9.35
C LYS A 47 56.79 -27.55 10.83
N ARG A 48 55.96 -27.02 11.74
CA ARG A 48 56.17 -27.11 13.20
C ARG A 48 56.14 -28.57 13.66
N ALA A 49 55.29 -29.39 13.06
CA ALA A 49 55.20 -30.83 13.31
C ALA A 49 56.25 -31.68 12.54
N GLY A 50 57.21 -31.06 11.84
CA GLY A 50 58.27 -31.76 11.11
C GLY A 50 57.91 -32.28 9.71
N TYR A 51 56.70 -32.00 9.21
CA TYR A 51 56.24 -32.41 7.89
C TYR A 51 56.45 -31.32 6.83
N ASN A 52 56.94 -31.70 5.66
CA ASN A 52 57.05 -30.80 4.51
C ASN A 52 55.66 -30.65 3.82
N PRO A 53 55.09 -29.44 3.69
CA PRO A 53 53.69 -29.27 3.24
C PRO A 53 53.38 -29.65 1.78
N SER A 54 54.39 -29.87 0.93
CA SER A 54 54.20 -30.46 -0.41
C SER A 54 53.92 -31.96 -0.37
N ASP A 55 54.35 -32.65 0.68
CA ASP A 55 54.46 -34.11 0.71
C ASP A 55 53.28 -34.75 1.47
N VAL A 56 52.47 -33.92 2.14
CA VAL A 56 51.26 -34.28 2.88
C VAL A 56 50.11 -34.56 1.90
N ARG A 57 49.87 -35.85 1.63
CA ARG A 57 48.81 -36.33 0.72
C ARG A 57 47.39 -36.08 1.24
N ASP A 58 47.15 -36.24 2.53
CA ASP A 58 45.88 -35.88 3.19
C ASP A 58 46.16 -34.85 4.29
N ARG A 59 45.77 -33.61 4.01
CA ARG A 59 45.95 -32.47 4.92
C ARG A 59 45.00 -32.55 6.12
N ASN A 60 43.77 -33.04 5.92
CA ASN A 60 42.73 -33.03 6.94
C ASN A 60 42.96 -34.15 7.97
N ALA A 61 43.35 -35.35 7.50
CA ALA A 61 43.75 -36.43 8.40
C ALA A 61 44.99 -36.07 9.23
N LEU A 62 45.95 -35.33 8.66
CA LEU A 62 47.13 -34.88 9.40
C LEU A 62 46.76 -33.82 10.45
N ILE A 63 45.92 -32.82 10.14
CA ILE A 63 45.43 -31.84 11.13
C ILE A 63 44.75 -32.58 12.30
N GLN A 64 43.80 -33.49 12.02
CA GLN A 64 43.10 -34.27 13.05
C GLN A 64 44.01 -35.23 13.85
N TYR A 65 45.17 -35.59 13.32
CA TYR A 65 46.18 -36.37 14.04
C TYR A 65 47.02 -35.47 14.96
N LEU A 66 47.42 -34.28 14.50
CA LEU A 66 48.19 -33.31 15.29
C LEU A 66 47.37 -32.78 16.47
N ASP A 67 46.11 -32.39 16.26
CA ASP A 67 45.16 -32.01 17.33
C ASP A 67 45.06 -33.05 18.46
N LYS A 68 45.27 -34.34 18.14
CA LYS A 68 45.25 -35.45 19.12
C LYS A 68 46.59 -35.69 19.81
N GLN A 69 47.70 -35.24 19.22
CA GLN A 69 49.07 -35.47 19.72
C GLN A 69 49.67 -34.28 20.48
N GLU A 70 49.16 -33.05 20.33
CA GLU A 70 49.73 -31.82 20.94
C GLU A 70 49.76 -31.80 22.48
N LYS A 71 49.22 -32.81 23.17
CA LYS A 71 49.33 -33.00 24.64
C LYS A 71 50.75 -33.32 25.16
N ARG A 72 51.81 -33.11 24.38
CA ARG A 72 53.20 -33.47 24.72
C ARG A 72 54.17 -32.29 24.66
N GLY A 73 54.30 -31.57 25.79
CA GLY A 73 55.50 -30.78 26.10
C GLY A 73 55.27 -29.37 26.65
N LEU A 74 54.10 -28.79 26.46
CA LEU A 74 53.77 -27.42 26.90
C LEU A 74 52.62 -27.45 27.92
N SER A 75 52.60 -26.47 28.84
CA SER A 75 51.43 -26.26 29.70
C SER A 75 50.20 -25.93 28.84
N LEU A 76 49.03 -26.43 29.24
CA LEU A 76 47.76 -26.20 28.55
C LEU A 76 47.50 -24.71 28.30
N ASP A 77 47.91 -23.84 29.22
CA ASP A 77 47.67 -22.40 29.10
C ASP A 77 48.66 -21.72 28.16
N ILE A 78 49.91 -22.21 28.07
CA ILE A 78 50.87 -21.78 27.04
C ILE A 78 50.41 -22.25 25.65
N TYR A 79 49.83 -23.45 25.55
CA TYR A 79 49.23 -23.93 24.31
C TYR A 79 48.03 -23.07 23.88
N LYS A 80 47.09 -22.78 24.79
CA LYS A 80 45.97 -21.85 24.52
C LYS A 80 46.46 -20.48 24.05
N GLU A 81 47.47 -19.93 24.72
CA GLU A 81 48.08 -18.64 24.38
C GLU A 81 48.70 -18.67 22.97
N ILE A 82 49.44 -19.72 22.62
CA ILE A 82 49.98 -19.91 21.27
C ILE A 82 48.86 -20.04 20.23
N VAL A 83 47.79 -20.79 20.52
CA VAL A 83 46.62 -20.89 19.62
C VAL A 83 45.92 -19.54 19.46
N HIS A 84 45.75 -18.78 20.55
CA HIS A 84 45.18 -17.42 20.54
C HIS A 84 46.02 -16.47 19.67
N GLN A 85 47.32 -16.39 19.90
CA GLN A 85 48.23 -15.54 19.13
C GLN A 85 48.30 -15.93 17.65
N ASN A 86 48.28 -17.22 17.31
CA ASN A 86 48.20 -17.66 15.91
C ASN A 86 46.83 -17.30 15.29
N HIS A 87 45.74 -17.38 16.05
CA HIS A 87 44.40 -17.00 15.60
C HIS A 87 44.27 -15.49 15.38
N GLU A 88 44.78 -14.66 16.30
CA GLU A 88 44.86 -13.20 16.13
C GLU A 88 45.73 -12.80 14.93
N ALA A 89 46.88 -13.47 14.73
CA ALA A 89 47.73 -13.26 13.57
C ALA A 89 47.02 -13.64 12.26
N LEU A 90 46.24 -14.72 12.25
CA LEU A 90 45.40 -15.13 11.12
C LEU A 90 44.27 -14.13 10.82
N LEU A 91 43.54 -13.70 11.85
CA LEU A 91 42.50 -12.69 11.73
C LEU A 91 43.06 -11.37 11.19
N LYS A 92 44.26 -10.99 11.64
CA LYS A 92 44.97 -9.82 11.15
C LYS A 92 45.41 -9.97 9.69
N GLU A 93 46.03 -11.08 9.31
CA GLU A 93 46.45 -11.31 7.92
C GLU A 93 45.23 -11.40 6.97
N ALA A 94 44.09 -11.91 7.44
CA ALA A 94 42.82 -11.87 6.71
C ALA A 94 42.20 -10.47 6.62
N ALA A 95 42.29 -9.67 7.68
CA ALA A 95 41.86 -8.27 7.65
C ALA A 95 42.73 -7.43 6.71
N ASP A 96 44.06 -7.63 6.73
CA ASP A 96 45.00 -6.96 5.83
C ASP A 96 44.77 -7.41 4.37
N TRP A 97 44.52 -8.70 4.12
CA TRP A 97 44.19 -9.20 2.78
C TRP A 97 42.83 -8.66 2.26
N ALA A 98 41.79 -8.63 3.09
CA ALA A 98 40.50 -8.04 2.75
C ALA A 98 40.59 -6.52 2.44
N ASN A 99 41.72 -5.90 2.75
CA ASN A 99 42.02 -4.51 2.41
C ASN A 99 42.81 -4.34 1.09
N THR A 100 43.23 -5.40 0.39
CA THR A 100 43.93 -5.36 -0.92
C THR A 100 42.95 -5.32 -2.12
N PRO A 101 43.41 -5.01 -3.35
CA PRO A 101 42.58 -5.12 -4.55
C PRO A 101 42.01 -6.53 -4.75
N ASP A 102 42.82 -7.58 -4.55
CA ASP A 102 42.41 -8.98 -4.75
C ASP A 102 41.37 -9.43 -3.71
N GLY A 103 41.53 -9.02 -2.44
CA GLY A 103 40.54 -9.29 -1.40
C GLY A 103 39.20 -8.57 -1.66
N ILE A 104 39.25 -7.36 -2.22
CA ILE A 104 38.05 -6.62 -2.65
C ILE A 104 37.42 -7.23 -3.92
N GLU A 105 38.22 -7.79 -4.84
CA GLU A 105 37.69 -8.55 -5.99
C GLU A 105 37.06 -9.87 -5.56
N SER A 106 37.72 -10.67 -4.71
CA SER A 106 37.18 -11.92 -4.19
C SER A 106 35.87 -11.67 -3.44
N ARG A 107 35.86 -10.67 -2.53
CA ARG A 107 34.64 -10.26 -1.85
C ARG A 107 33.55 -9.83 -2.83
N LEU A 108 33.89 -9.12 -3.91
CA LEU A 108 32.92 -8.80 -4.95
C LEU A 108 32.44 -10.06 -5.69
N ALA A 109 33.29 -11.06 -5.92
CA ALA A 109 32.92 -12.31 -6.57
C ALA A 109 31.89 -13.12 -5.76
N ASP A 110 31.91 -13.01 -4.42
CA ASP A 110 30.95 -13.64 -3.51
C ASP A 110 29.57 -12.94 -3.47
N GLU A 111 29.48 -11.68 -3.91
CA GLU A 111 28.24 -10.90 -3.87
C GLU A 111 27.14 -11.45 -4.81
N PRO A 112 25.83 -11.24 -4.51
CA PRO A 112 24.75 -11.60 -5.41
C PRO A 112 24.92 -11.05 -6.84
N PHE A 113 24.40 -11.76 -7.84
CA PHE A 113 24.58 -11.41 -9.26
C PHE A 113 24.19 -9.95 -9.56
N PHE A 114 23.10 -9.46 -8.96
CA PHE A 114 22.61 -8.09 -9.17
C PHE A 114 23.53 -6.99 -8.60
N ILE A 115 24.45 -7.32 -7.67
CA ILE A 115 25.51 -6.42 -7.20
C ILE A 115 26.72 -6.52 -8.14
N ARG A 116 27.15 -7.74 -8.48
CA ARG A 116 28.28 -7.98 -9.40
C ARG A 116 28.10 -7.34 -10.78
N GLU A 117 26.88 -7.33 -11.29
CA GLU A 117 26.53 -6.71 -12.58
C GLU A 117 26.88 -5.21 -12.64
N VAL A 118 26.75 -4.48 -11.53
CA VAL A 118 26.90 -3.01 -11.47
C VAL A 118 28.27 -2.54 -11.99
N TRP A 119 29.31 -3.36 -11.84
CA TRP A 119 30.66 -3.03 -12.29
C TRP A 119 31.28 -3.99 -13.29
N ARG A 120 30.68 -5.15 -13.61
CA ARG A 120 31.29 -6.17 -14.48
C ARG A 120 31.86 -5.58 -15.77
N ASN A 121 31.03 -4.87 -16.53
CA ASN A 121 31.42 -4.26 -17.80
C ASN A 121 32.50 -3.18 -17.62
N LYS A 122 32.53 -2.49 -16.47
CA LYS A 122 33.56 -1.49 -16.17
C LYS A 122 34.90 -2.10 -15.79
N ILE A 123 34.89 -3.21 -15.03
CA ILE A 123 36.09 -3.97 -14.65
C ILE A 123 36.71 -4.61 -15.90
N GLN A 124 35.90 -5.26 -16.74
CA GLN A 124 36.34 -5.81 -18.03
C GLN A 124 36.96 -4.72 -18.93
N TRP A 125 36.30 -3.57 -19.06
CA TRP A 125 36.82 -2.43 -19.84
C TRP A 125 38.13 -1.85 -19.27
N LEU A 126 38.29 -1.82 -17.94
CA LEU A 126 39.53 -1.34 -17.29
C LEU A 126 40.69 -2.30 -17.56
N ARG A 127 40.49 -3.62 -17.42
CA ARG A 127 41.50 -4.63 -17.75
C ARG A 127 41.95 -4.54 -19.21
N ALA A 128 41.00 -4.44 -20.13
CA ALA A 128 41.29 -4.37 -21.56
C ALA A 128 42.00 -3.07 -22.00
N ASN A 129 41.64 -1.91 -21.41
CA ASN A 129 42.01 -0.60 -21.98
C ASN A 129 42.82 0.33 -21.06
N ARG A 130 43.05 -0.06 -19.80
CA ARG A 130 43.71 0.79 -18.78
C ARG A 130 44.69 0.07 -17.86
N GLY A 131 44.83 -1.25 -17.99
CA GLY A 131 45.80 -2.04 -17.24
C GLY A 131 45.47 -2.19 -15.75
N GLU A 132 46.39 -2.84 -15.05
CA GLU A 132 46.17 -3.32 -13.68
C GLU A 132 46.04 -2.17 -12.67
N ARG A 133 46.96 -1.19 -12.68
CA ARG A 133 46.96 -0.05 -11.74
C ARG A 133 45.60 0.65 -11.67
N HIS A 134 45.00 0.98 -12.82
CA HIS A 134 43.69 1.64 -12.86
C HIS A 134 42.52 0.72 -12.51
N THR A 135 42.70 -0.60 -12.59
CA THR A 135 41.75 -1.60 -12.09
C THR A 135 41.82 -1.65 -10.55
N ASN A 136 43.03 -1.65 -9.98
CA ASN A 136 43.29 -1.65 -8.54
C ASN A 136 42.84 -0.32 -7.88
N ASP A 137 43.13 0.82 -8.51
CA ASP A 137 42.60 2.15 -8.15
C ASP A 137 41.06 2.15 -8.10
N PHE A 138 40.40 1.44 -9.03
CA PHE A 138 38.95 1.36 -9.09
C PHE A 138 38.35 0.46 -7.99
N PHE A 139 38.95 -0.71 -7.73
CA PHE A 139 38.56 -1.57 -6.62
C PHE A 139 38.69 -0.83 -5.29
N MET A 140 39.85 -0.26 -5.00
CA MET A 140 40.13 0.44 -3.74
C MET A 140 39.38 1.77 -3.60
N GLY A 141 39.27 2.52 -4.70
CA GLY A 141 38.66 3.86 -4.70
C GLY A 141 37.13 3.86 -4.76
N THR A 142 36.52 2.87 -5.42
CA THR A 142 35.06 2.81 -5.69
C THR A 142 34.41 1.56 -5.11
N VAL A 143 34.85 0.35 -5.50
CA VAL A 143 34.17 -0.91 -5.12
C VAL A 143 34.20 -1.09 -3.60
N LYS A 144 35.37 -0.97 -2.96
CA LYS A 144 35.54 -1.05 -1.50
C LYS A 144 34.60 -0.11 -0.75
N LYS A 145 34.48 1.15 -1.18
CA LYS A 145 33.57 2.14 -0.54
C LYS A 145 32.10 1.80 -0.78
N SER A 146 31.76 1.22 -1.93
CA SER A 146 30.40 0.73 -2.23
C SER A 146 30.03 -0.48 -1.39
N LEU A 147 30.95 -1.43 -1.18
CA LEU A 147 30.76 -2.62 -0.35
C LEU A 147 30.62 -2.25 1.14
N LEU A 148 31.46 -1.35 1.66
CA LEU A 148 31.29 -0.82 3.03
C LEU A 148 29.94 -0.11 3.23
N ARG A 149 29.41 0.57 2.19
CA ARG A 149 28.07 1.18 2.24
C ARG A 149 26.95 0.14 2.19
N LEU A 150 27.18 -0.97 1.49
CA LEU A 150 26.28 -2.11 1.38
C LEU A 150 26.15 -2.85 2.71
N ASP A 151 27.25 -2.99 3.47
CA ASP A 151 27.26 -3.58 4.82
C ASP A 151 26.35 -2.83 5.79
N VAL A 152 26.50 -1.50 5.87
CA VAL A 152 25.67 -0.64 6.75
C VAL A 152 24.20 -0.57 6.31
N VAL A 153 23.90 -0.92 5.06
CA VAL A 153 22.50 -1.12 4.59
C VAL A 153 22.01 -2.53 4.93
N ARG A 154 22.87 -3.55 4.91
CA ARG A 154 22.53 -4.95 5.24
C ARG A 154 22.31 -5.18 6.73
N SER A 155 23.04 -4.50 7.62
CA SER A 155 22.77 -4.55 9.07
C SER A 155 21.43 -3.93 9.48
N ARG A 156 20.77 -3.20 8.57
CA ARG A 156 19.38 -2.71 8.70
C ARG A 156 18.36 -3.58 7.96
N GLN A 157 18.80 -4.71 7.42
CA GLN A 157 18.01 -5.72 6.72
C GLN A 157 18.19 -7.05 7.45
N GLY A 158 17.75 -8.17 6.85
CA GLY A 158 17.74 -9.47 7.52
C GLY A 158 16.77 -9.53 8.71
N VAL A 159 16.91 -10.57 9.52
CA VAL A 159 16.17 -10.74 10.78
C VAL A 159 16.69 -9.74 11.82
N ASP A 160 15.91 -9.41 12.83
CA ASP A 160 16.43 -8.65 13.97
C ASP A 160 17.45 -9.48 14.78
N GLU A 161 18.60 -8.86 15.07
CA GLU A 161 19.70 -9.51 15.80
C GLU A 161 19.34 -9.74 17.27
N HIS A 162 18.45 -8.92 17.83
CA HIS A 162 17.97 -9.02 19.21
C HIS A 162 16.66 -9.81 19.35
N ALA A 163 16.09 -10.30 18.25
CA ALA A 163 14.91 -11.15 18.29
C ALA A 163 15.30 -12.62 18.51
N TYR A 164 14.86 -13.15 19.66
CA TYR A 164 14.83 -14.57 19.99
C TYR A 164 13.40 -15.04 19.76
N SER A 165 13.17 -15.73 18.65
CA SER A 165 11.86 -16.11 18.12
C SER A 165 12.06 -17.32 17.18
N GLU A 166 11.04 -18.15 16.97
CA GLU A 166 11.17 -19.36 16.16
C GLU A 166 11.42 -19.06 14.68
N LEU A 167 10.64 -18.13 14.11
CA LEU A 167 10.89 -17.61 12.77
C LEU A 167 12.24 -16.90 12.70
N ALA A 168 12.66 -16.18 13.75
CA ALA A 168 13.97 -15.53 13.79
C ALA A 168 15.12 -16.55 13.72
N ALA A 169 14.99 -17.69 14.39
CA ALA A 169 15.96 -18.77 14.37
C ALA A 169 16.00 -19.47 13.01
N TYR A 170 14.86 -19.96 12.52
CA TYR A 170 14.74 -20.70 11.27
C TYR A 170 15.15 -19.85 10.04
N TRP A 171 14.69 -18.60 9.97
CA TRP A 171 14.91 -17.78 8.79
C TRP A 171 16.26 -17.06 8.75
N ARG A 172 17.03 -16.97 9.86
CA ARG A 172 18.21 -16.07 10.00
C ARG A 172 19.13 -16.07 8.77
N GLY A 173 19.61 -17.23 8.35
CA GLY A 173 20.52 -17.36 7.19
C GLY A 173 19.86 -17.16 5.82
N ARG A 174 18.58 -17.51 5.66
CA ARG A 174 17.86 -17.40 4.37
C ARG A 174 17.32 -15.98 4.15
N TRP A 175 16.85 -15.31 5.20
CA TRP A 175 16.32 -13.95 5.18
C TRP A 175 17.39 -12.89 4.93
N ALA A 176 18.63 -13.11 5.37
CA ALA A 176 19.77 -12.26 5.01
C ALA A 176 19.95 -12.12 3.49
N ARG A 177 19.54 -13.15 2.72
CA ARG A 177 19.55 -13.17 1.25
C ARG A 177 18.21 -12.80 0.61
N LEU A 178 17.22 -12.28 1.35
CA LEU A 178 15.89 -11.91 0.83
C LEU A 178 15.97 -10.99 -0.40
N ALA A 179 16.92 -10.05 -0.44
CA ALA A 179 17.14 -9.16 -1.57
C ALA A 179 17.50 -9.90 -2.88
N ASP A 180 18.01 -11.13 -2.81
CA ASP A 180 18.35 -11.93 -4.00
C ASP A 180 17.15 -12.71 -4.56
N PHE A 181 16.14 -13.02 -3.73
CA PHE A 181 15.05 -13.95 -4.07
C PHE A 181 14.37 -13.62 -5.41
N THR A 182 14.12 -14.68 -6.19
CA THR A 182 13.16 -14.68 -7.29
C THR A 182 11.72 -14.59 -6.78
N LYS A 183 10.76 -14.32 -7.69
CA LYS A 183 9.34 -14.30 -7.33
C LYS A 183 8.83 -15.68 -6.88
N LYS A 184 9.45 -16.79 -7.32
CA LYS A 184 9.10 -18.14 -6.86
C LYS A 184 9.55 -18.38 -5.41
N GLU A 185 10.79 -18.01 -5.07
CA GLU A 185 11.31 -18.17 -3.70
C GLU A 185 10.59 -17.26 -2.70
N ALA A 186 10.23 -16.04 -3.10
CA ALA A 186 9.43 -15.13 -2.28
C ALA A 186 7.99 -15.61 -2.03
N LEU A 187 7.43 -16.42 -2.95
CA LEU A 187 6.16 -17.12 -2.75
C LEU A 187 6.33 -18.38 -1.91
N SER A 188 7.38 -19.18 -2.14
CA SER A 188 7.71 -20.34 -1.29
C SER A 188 7.83 -19.91 0.18
N ALA A 189 8.64 -18.90 0.46
CA ALA A 189 8.80 -18.35 1.81
C ALA A 189 7.49 -17.79 2.38
N ALA A 190 6.54 -17.35 1.54
CA ALA A 190 5.23 -16.88 1.99
C ALA A 190 4.33 -18.03 2.45
N TYR A 191 4.30 -19.16 1.74
CA TYR A 191 3.63 -20.37 2.21
C TYR A 191 4.32 -20.93 3.46
N GLU A 192 5.65 -21.05 3.44
CA GLU A 192 6.42 -21.57 4.58
C GLU A 192 6.20 -20.74 5.87
N ILE A 193 6.19 -19.40 5.79
CA ILE A 193 5.94 -18.53 6.96
C ILE A 193 4.46 -18.55 7.38
N ALA A 194 3.52 -18.51 6.43
CA ALA A 194 2.10 -18.53 6.73
C ALA A 194 1.68 -19.84 7.43
N ASN A 195 2.17 -20.98 6.94
CA ASN A 195 1.90 -22.28 7.54
C ASN A 195 2.51 -22.39 8.94
N ARG A 196 3.77 -21.95 9.16
CA ARG A 196 4.36 -21.91 10.51
C ARG A 196 3.51 -21.06 11.48
N LEU A 197 2.99 -19.92 11.06
CA LEU A 197 2.14 -19.07 11.92
C LEU A 197 0.74 -19.66 12.15
N ALA A 198 0.21 -20.47 11.23
CA ALA A 198 -1.00 -21.26 11.43
C ALA A 198 -0.77 -22.38 12.45
N GLU A 199 0.28 -23.19 12.24
CA GLU A 199 0.68 -24.27 13.16
C GLU A 199 0.97 -23.74 14.57
N MET A 200 1.63 -22.59 14.72
CA MET A 200 1.83 -21.93 16.03
C MET A 200 0.51 -21.50 16.67
N PHE A 201 -0.42 -20.91 15.89
CA PHE A 201 -1.73 -20.52 16.40
C PHE A 201 -2.55 -21.74 16.88
N GLU A 202 -2.55 -22.82 16.10
CA GLU A 202 -3.22 -24.08 16.44
C GLU A 202 -2.60 -24.71 17.70
N THR A 203 -1.27 -24.77 17.78
CA THR A 203 -0.52 -25.34 18.93
C THR A 203 -0.77 -24.56 20.21
N GLU A 204 -0.74 -23.23 20.17
CA GLU A 204 -0.98 -22.39 21.36
C GLU A 204 -2.45 -22.44 21.81
N CYS A 205 -3.41 -22.55 20.88
CA CYS A 205 -4.81 -22.79 21.24
C CYS A 205 -4.98 -24.15 21.93
N GLU A 206 -4.39 -25.24 21.40
CA GLU A 206 -4.44 -26.57 22.02
C GLU A 206 -3.77 -26.58 23.39
N ALA A 207 -2.57 -26.01 23.52
CA ALA A 207 -1.80 -25.98 24.76
C ALA A 207 -2.47 -25.17 25.89
N LEU A 208 -3.24 -24.13 25.54
CA LEU A 208 -4.02 -23.33 26.49
C LEU A 208 -5.46 -23.87 26.71
N GLY A 209 -5.88 -24.89 25.97
CA GLY A 209 -7.24 -25.44 26.02
C GLY A 209 -8.31 -24.47 25.49
N LEU A 210 -7.93 -23.57 24.58
CA LEU A 210 -8.79 -22.54 24.02
C LEU A 210 -9.55 -23.05 22.81
N ASP A 211 -10.88 -22.94 22.87
CA ASP A 211 -11.76 -23.03 21.70
C ASP A 211 -12.04 -21.63 21.12
N VAL A 212 -12.16 -21.55 19.79
CA VAL A 212 -12.29 -20.29 19.04
C VAL A 212 -13.62 -19.58 19.34
N GLU A 213 -14.68 -20.31 19.66
CA GLU A 213 -15.98 -19.71 20.02
C GLU A 213 -15.99 -19.12 21.45
N THR A 214 -15.22 -19.72 22.37
CA THR A 214 -15.24 -19.41 23.82
C THR A 214 -14.06 -18.59 24.34
N MET A 215 -12.94 -18.55 23.61
CA MET A 215 -11.70 -17.80 23.94
C MET A 215 -11.96 -16.35 24.37
N SER A 216 -11.32 -15.87 25.45
CA SER A 216 -11.54 -14.51 25.95
C SER A 216 -10.94 -13.42 25.04
N ASN A 217 -11.07 -12.15 25.45
CA ASN A 217 -10.42 -11.05 24.73
C ASN A 217 -8.92 -10.95 25.05
N ASP A 218 -8.52 -11.33 26.26
CA ASP A 218 -7.14 -11.24 26.72
C ASP A 218 -6.28 -12.37 26.11
N ASP A 219 -6.85 -13.56 25.95
CA ASP A 219 -6.23 -14.69 25.25
C ASP A 219 -6.01 -14.37 23.76
N LEU A 220 -7.02 -13.79 23.10
CA LEU A 220 -6.96 -13.38 21.70
C LEU A 220 -5.92 -12.27 21.47
N ASP A 221 -5.81 -11.31 22.39
CA ASP A 221 -4.75 -10.30 22.35
C ASP A 221 -3.36 -10.91 22.61
N TRP A 222 -3.25 -11.86 23.54
CA TRP A 222 -2.00 -12.60 23.79
C TRP A 222 -1.53 -13.36 22.55
N LEU A 223 -2.40 -14.11 21.89
CA LEU A 223 -2.10 -14.83 20.64
C LEU A 223 -1.68 -13.88 19.52
N HIS A 224 -2.40 -12.77 19.34
CA HIS A 224 -2.03 -11.73 18.37
C HIS A 224 -0.67 -11.09 18.69
N GLN A 225 -0.40 -10.82 19.96
CA GLN A 225 0.89 -10.31 20.42
C GLN A 225 2.02 -11.32 20.23
N HIS A 226 1.79 -12.60 20.52
CA HIS A 226 2.75 -13.69 20.35
C HIS A 226 3.15 -13.80 18.88
N LEU A 227 2.19 -14.12 18.02
CA LEU A 227 2.40 -14.28 16.57
C LEU A 227 2.92 -12.97 15.94
N GLY A 228 2.55 -11.82 16.50
CA GLY A 228 3.04 -10.52 16.07
C GLY A 228 4.53 -10.28 16.37
N ARG A 229 5.06 -10.79 17.49
CA ARG A 229 6.50 -10.71 17.83
C ARG A 229 7.34 -11.54 16.85
N GLU A 230 6.87 -12.74 16.49
CA GLU A 230 7.48 -13.58 15.45
C GLU A 230 7.62 -12.84 14.11
N MET A 231 6.60 -12.10 13.70
CA MET A 231 6.62 -11.33 12.45
C MET A 231 7.51 -10.08 12.51
N LEU A 232 7.59 -9.43 13.68
CA LEU A 232 8.48 -8.30 13.91
C LEU A 232 9.96 -8.70 13.81
N SER A 233 10.32 -9.94 14.18
CA SER A 233 11.68 -10.47 13.98
C SER A 233 12.08 -10.47 12.50
N LEU A 234 11.14 -10.80 11.60
CA LEU A 234 11.32 -10.76 10.14
C LEU A 234 11.21 -9.33 9.56
N ARG A 235 11.07 -8.32 10.42
CA ARG A 235 10.86 -6.90 10.10
C ARG A 235 9.55 -6.61 9.35
N VAL A 236 8.53 -7.45 9.54
CA VAL A 236 7.18 -7.27 8.96
C VAL A 236 6.19 -6.87 10.05
N VAL A 237 5.70 -5.63 9.98
CA VAL A 237 4.66 -5.14 10.92
C VAL A 237 3.37 -5.96 10.75
N PRO A 238 2.83 -6.56 11.84
CA PRO A 238 1.57 -7.31 11.82
C PRO A 238 0.36 -6.48 11.38
N PRO A 239 -0.74 -7.10 10.93
CA PRO A 239 -2.03 -6.43 10.85
C PRO A 239 -2.49 -6.00 12.25
N ALA A 240 -3.32 -4.95 12.32
CA ALA A 240 -3.83 -4.32 13.55
C ALA A 240 -2.80 -3.77 14.57
N TRP A 241 -1.51 -4.06 14.43
CA TRP A 241 -0.46 -3.73 15.41
C TRP A 241 -0.44 -2.26 15.85
N GLY A 242 -0.56 -2.02 17.17
CA GLY A 242 -0.57 -0.69 17.76
C GLY A 242 -1.77 0.19 17.36
N GLY A 243 -2.85 -0.41 16.84
CA GLY A 243 -4.12 0.25 16.59
C GLY A 243 -5.05 0.25 17.81
N GLU A 244 -6.22 0.84 17.64
CA GLU A 244 -7.36 0.65 18.55
C GLU A 244 -7.79 -0.83 18.56
N TRP A 245 -8.01 -1.40 19.74
CA TRP A 245 -8.34 -2.81 19.92
C TRP A 245 -9.80 -3.09 19.58
N ASP A 246 -10.06 -4.18 18.85
CA ASP A 246 -11.39 -4.67 18.52
C ASP A 246 -11.33 -6.17 18.22
N ARG A 247 -12.32 -6.96 18.69
CA ARG A 247 -12.28 -8.43 18.63
C ARG A 247 -12.31 -8.95 17.19
N GLU A 248 -13.22 -8.43 16.36
CA GLU A 248 -13.34 -8.83 14.95
C GLU A 248 -12.05 -8.50 14.18
N ARG A 249 -11.54 -7.27 14.38
CA ARG A 249 -10.27 -6.80 13.80
C ARG A 249 -9.06 -7.66 14.16
N ILE A 250 -8.99 -8.21 15.38
CA ILE A 250 -7.88 -9.07 15.80
C ILE A 250 -8.01 -10.49 15.21
N PHE A 251 -9.21 -11.08 15.15
CA PHE A 251 -9.41 -12.34 14.40
C PHE A 251 -8.99 -12.20 12.92
N THR A 252 -9.49 -11.16 12.24
CA THR A 252 -9.08 -10.78 10.89
C THR A 252 -7.57 -10.54 10.78
N ALA A 253 -6.90 -10.06 11.84
CA ALA A 253 -5.45 -9.92 11.85
C ALA A 253 -4.77 -11.29 11.84
N ILE A 254 -5.15 -12.22 12.71
CA ILE A 254 -4.59 -13.58 12.77
C ILE A 254 -4.81 -14.31 11.43
N LEU A 255 -6.01 -14.26 10.84
CA LEU A 255 -6.29 -14.83 9.51
C LEU A 255 -5.36 -14.29 8.40
N ARG A 256 -4.88 -13.05 8.53
CA ARG A 256 -3.90 -12.45 7.60
C ARG A 256 -2.46 -12.85 7.91
N MET A 257 -2.16 -13.15 9.17
CA MET A 257 -0.86 -13.62 9.63
C MET A 257 -0.65 -15.08 9.20
N SER A 258 -1.72 -15.87 9.08
CA SER A 258 -1.72 -17.23 8.54
C SER A 258 -1.98 -17.31 7.01
N SER A 259 -1.98 -16.19 6.27
CA SER A 259 -2.37 -16.15 4.84
C SER A 259 -1.16 -16.08 3.88
N PRO A 260 -0.91 -17.11 3.04
CA PRO A 260 0.19 -17.10 2.07
C PRO A 260 0.12 -15.94 1.08
N ASP A 261 -1.08 -15.56 0.62
CA ASP A 261 -1.25 -14.43 -0.31
C ASP A 261 -1.01 -13.08 0.36
N TRP A 262 -1.30 -12.93 1.65
CA TRP A 262 -0.90 -11.74 2.42
C TRP A 262 0.62 -11.66 2.52
N TRP A 263 1.28 -12.77 2.88
CA TRP A 263 2.74 -12.85 2.96
C TRP A 263 3.41 -12.64 1.61
N GLY A 264 2.96 -13.27 0.52
CA GLY A 264 3.55 -13.09 -0.81
C GLY A 264 3.54 -11.64 -1.26
N ARG A 265 2.47 -10.90 -0.94
CA ARG A 265 2.37 -9.45 -1.15
C ARG A 265 3.29 -8.63 -0.23
N LYS A 266 3.60 -9.09 0.99
CA LYS A 266 4.52 -8.42 1.93
C LYS A 266 6.00 -8.70 1.62
N ILE A 267 6.38 -9.98 1.49
CA ILE A 267 7.75 -10.45 1.22
C ILE A 267 8.25 -9.88 -0.11
N TRP A 268 7.43 -9.91 -1.18
CA TRP A 268 7.83 -9.34 -2.47
C TRP A 268 8.10 -7.83 -2.39
N ARG A 269 7.28 -7.07 -1.63
CA ARG A 269 7.52 -5.62 -1.39
C ARG A 269 8.81 -5.38 -0.60
N LEU A 270 9.05 -6.16 0.45
CA LEU A 270 10.23 -6.06 1.30
C LEU A 270 11.51 -6.38 0.52
N ARG A 271 11.51 -7.48 -0.25
CA ARG A 271 12.59 -7.86 -1.18
C ARG A 271 12.91 -6.75 -2.18
N CYS A 272 11.90 -6.14 -2.80
CA CYS A 272 12.13 -5.08 -3.78
C CYS A 272 12.69 -3.80 -3.14
N ASP A 273 12.22 -3.45 -1.93
CA ASP A 273 12.78 -2.32 -1.17
C ASP A 273 14.22 -2.59 -0.75
N TRP A 274 14.53 -3.80 -0.30
CA TRP A 274 15.88 -4.16 0.14
C TRP A 274 16.86 -4.19 -1.03
N ARG A 275 16.49 -4.82 -2.17
CA ARG A 275 17.28 -4.83 -3.41
C ARG A 275 17.57 -3.42 -3.90
N GLU A 276 16.57 -2.54 -3.96
CA GLU A 276 16.79 -1.17 -4.44
C GLU A 276 17.68 -0.37 -3.48
N ASN A 277 17.53 -0.52 -2.17
CA ASN A 277 18.40 0.19 -1.22
C ASN A 277 19.84 -0.36 -1.21
N GLN A 278 20.05 -1.67 -1.44
CA GLN A 278 21.39 -2.22 -1.71
C GLN A 278 21.98 -1.62 -3.01
N LEU A 279 21.18 -1.50 -4.08
CA LEU A 279 21.60 -0.88 -5.34
C LEU A 279 21.89 0.64 -5.22
N ARG A 280 21.17 1.37 -4.36
CA ARG A 280 21.51 2.76 -3.97
C ARG A 280 22.81 2.83 -3.16
N ALA A 281 23.06 1.87 -2.26
CA ALA A 281 24.28 1.82 -1.45
C ALA A 281 25.54 1.65 -2.31
N VAL A 282 25.49 0.76 -3.31
CA VAL A 282 26.58 0.59 -4.28
C VAL A 282 26.62 1.67 -5.37
N GLY A 283 25.68 2.64 -5.33
CA GLY A 283 25.65 3.77 -6.26
C GLY A 283 25.19 3.43 -7.67
N ALA A 284 24.53 2.29 -7.90
CA ALA A 284 23.93 1.95 -9.20
C ALA A 284 22.82 2.94 -9.59
N VAL A 285 22.18 3.57 -8.59
CA VAL A 285 21.17 4.61 -8.76
C VAL A 285 21.80 6.00 -8.67
N ASN A 286 22.16 6.60 -9.81
CA ASN A 286 22.68 7.98 -9.88
C ASN A 286 22.60 8.56 -11.31
N LYS A 287 22.83 9.88 -11.45
CA LYS A 287 22.77 10.64 -12.74
C LYS A 287 23.57 10.02 -13.90
N LYS A 288 24.75 9.45 -13.64
CA LYS A 288 25.65 8.85 -14.64
C LYS A 288 25.37 7.36 -14.91
N ALA A 289 24.56 6.71 -14.07
CA ALA A 289 24.17 5.30 -14.22
C ALA A 289 22.67 5.23 -14.53
N HIS A 290 21.87 4.62 -13.65
CA HIS A 290 20.42 4.61 -13.76
C HIS A 290 19.85 5.63 -12.78
N ALA A 291 19.25 6.70 -13.29
CA ALA A 291 18.68 7.72 -12.43
C ALA A 291 17.27 7.33 -11.96
N TYR A 292 16.89 7.84 -10.79
CA TYR A 292 15.61 7.62 -10.10
C TYR A 292 15.37 6.20 -9.58
N VAL A 293 15.68 5.16 -10.36
CA VAL A 293 15.46 3.75 -10.02
C VAL A 293 16.48 2.87 -10.76
N SER A 294 16.86 1.75 -10.16
CA SER A 294 17.78 0.77 -10.77
C SER A 294 17.25 0.14 -12.06
N ALA A 295 18.17 -0.36 -12.89
CA ALA A 295 17.81 -1.04 -14.14
C ALA A 295 16.95 -2.29 -13.91
N SER A 296 17.28 -3.10 -12.90
CA SER A 296 16.55 -4.31 -12.54
C SER A 296 15.13 -4.00 -12.08
N SER A 297 14.93 -3.01 -11.21
CA SER A 297 13.59 -2.63 -10.75
C SER A 297 12.76 -1.93 -11.84
N LEU A 298 13.38 -1.25 -12.80
CA LEU A 298 12.66 -0.79 -14.01
C LEU A 298 12.19 -1.97 -14.87
N ILE A 299 13.04 -2.97 -15.12
CA ILE A 299 12.69 -4.16 -15.91
C ILE A 299 11.57 -4.96 -15.22
N GLU A 300 11.67 -5.17 -13.91
CA GLU A 300 10.61 -5.84 -13.12
C GLU A 300 9.27 -5.06 -13.19
N TRP A 301 9.31 -3.72 -13.17
CA TRP A 301 8.12 -2.87 -13.33
C TRP A 301 7.53 -2.93 -14.75
N GLN A 302 8.37 -2.91 -15.80
CA GLN A 302 7.93 -3.07 -17.19
C GLN A 302 7.30 -4.44 -17.43
N GLU A 303 7.91 -5.50 -16.92
CA GLU A 303 7.41 -6.88 -17.04
C GLU A 303 6.10 -7.09 -16.27
N GLN A 304 5.95 -6.49 -15.08
CA GLN A 304 4.67 -6.51 -14.36
C GLN A 304 3.58 -5.72 -15.12
N ARG A 305 3.92 -4.61 -15.79
CA ARG A 305 2.96 -3.90 -16.67
C ARG A 305 2.59 -4.71 -17.91
N ARG A 306 3.53 -5.43 -18.51
CA ARG A 306 3.27 -6.35 -19.62
C ARG A 306 2.28 -7.44 -19.17
N LYS A 307 2.60 -8.15 -18.08
CA LYS A 307 1.72 -9.17 -17.48
C LYS A 307 0.32 -8.64 -17.15
N ASN A 308 0.20 -7.43 -16.61
CA ASN A 308 -1.10 -6.80 -16.34
C ASN A 308 -1.90 -6.56 -17.64
N ARG A 309 -1.28 -6.01 -18.69
CA ARG A 309 -1.96 -5.79 -19.98
C ARG A 309 -2.36 -7.12 -20.63
N ASP A 310 -1.48 -8.11 -20.58
CA ASP A 310 -1.73 -9.41 -21.18
C ASP A 310 -2.87 -10.14 -20.42
N PHE A 311 -3.00 -9.94 -19.10
CA PHE A 311 -4.18 -10.32 -18.30
C PHE A 311 -5.45 -9.55 -18.72
N PHE A 312 -5.39 -8.22 -18.90
CA PHE A 312 -6.56 -7.44 -19.35
C PHE A 312 -7.03 -7.85 -20.76
N LYS A 313 -6.12 -8.31 -21.62
CA LYS A 313 -6.42 -8.86 -22.94
C LYS A 313 -7.13 -10.21 -22.87
N SER A 314 -6.68 -11.10 -21.99
CA SER A 314 -7.21 -12.46 -21.83
C SER A 314 -8.44 -12.57 -20.91
N HIS A 315 -8.96 -11.45 -20.39
CA HIS A 315 -10.12 -11.42 -19.50
C HIS A 315 -11.21 -10.47 -20.01
N GLU A 316 -12.43 -10.75 -19.59
CA GLU A 316 -13.65 -10.02 -19.87
C GLU A 316 -14.42 -9.77 -18.56
N LEU A 317 -15.35 -8.83 -18.62
CA LEU A 317 -16.27 -8.50 -17.55
C LEU A 317 -17.64 -9.05 -17.91
N VAL A 318 -18.28 -9.76 -16.97
CA VAL A 318 -19.65 -10.29 -17.13
C VAL A 318 -20.51 -9.79 -15.98
N ASP A 319 -21.69 -9.27 -16.29
CA ASP A 319 -22.68 -8.84 -15.28
C ASP A 319 -23.73 -9.92 -14.97
N GLU A 320 -24.69 -9.56 -14.10
CA GLU A 320 -25.73 -10.47 -13.60
C GLU A 320 -26.78 -10.82 -14.66
N ASP A 321 -26.95 -9.98 -15.69
CA ASP A 321 -27.79 -10.25 -16.87
C ASP A 321 -27.04 -11.04 -17.97
N GLY A 322 -25.74 -11.29 -17.80
CA GLY A 322 -24.88 -12.01 -18.74
C GLY A 322 -24.25 -11.18 -19.85
N ASN A 323 -24.36 -9.84 -19.81
CA ASN A 323 -23.72 -8.97 -20.79
C ASN A 323 -22.19 -9.05 -20.65
N VAL A 324 -21.49 -9.11 -21.78
CA VAL A 324 -20.02 -9.23 -21.81
C VAL A 324 -19.37 -7.90 -22.23
N SER A 325 -18.36 -7.46 -21.48
CA SER A 325 -17.58 -6.24 -21.73
C SER A 325 -16.07 -6.53 -21.73
N SER A 326 -15.34 -5.96 -22.68
CA SER A 326 -13.87 -6.11 -22.75
C SER A 326 -13.16 -5.41 -21.58
N LEU A 327 -12.37 -6.16 -20.80
CA LEU A 327 -11.66 -5.61 -19.63
C LEU A 327 -10.56 -4.60 -20.04
N GLU A 328 -9.86 -4.85 -21.15
CA GLU A 328 -8.85 -3.93 -21.69
C GLU A 328 -9.46 -2.57 -22.06
N ASP A 329 -10.58 -2.55 -22.78
CA ASP A 329 -11.20 -1.31 -23.24
C ASP A 329 -11.76 -0.48 -22.09
N MET A 330 -12.33 -1.14 -21.08
CA MET A 330 -12.83 -0.48 -19.87
C MET A 330 -11.68 0.09 -19.03
N ILE A 331 -10.53 -0.59 -18.96
CA ILE A 331 -9.32 -0.06 -18.31
C ILE A 331 -8.71 1.09 -19.12
N ASN A 332 -8.77 1.04 -20.46
CA ASN A 332 -8.31 2.10 -21.35
C ASN A 332 -9.22 3.35 -21.32
N LYS A 333 -10.54 3.17 -21.13
CA LYS A 333 -11.48 4.25 -20.81
C LYS A 333 -11.23 4.81 -19.39
N SER A 334 -10.71 4.03 -18.44
CA SER A 334 -10.52 4.46 -17.04
C SER A 334 -9.34 5.43 -16.77
N THR A 335 -9.30 6.02 -15.56
CA THR A 335 -8.13 6.81 -15.07
C THR A 335 -6.85 5.98 -14.82
N SER A 336 -6.84 4.69 -15.15
CA SER A 336 -5.63 3.87 -15.30
C SER A 336 -4.84 4.26 -16.56
N ASN A 337 -5.51 4.80 -17.57
CA ASN A 337 -4.91 5.40 -18.76
C ASN A 337 -4.14 6.69 -18.37
N PRO A 338 -2.82 6.77 -18.66
CA PRO A 338 -2.00 7.93 -18.34
C PRO A 338 -2.54 9.25 -18.91
N ALA A 339 -3.09 9.25 -20.13
CA ALA A 339 -3.60 10.46 -20.77
C ALA A 339 -4.85 11.01 -20.05
N ILE A 340 -5.82 10.13 -19.73
CA ILE A 340 -7.04 10.49 -18.98
C ILE A 340 -6.67 10.97 -17.57
N ARG A 341 -5.73 10.30 -16.90
CA ARG A 341 -5.19 10.72 -15.60
C ARG A 341 -4.52 12.09 -15.67
N ARG A 342 -3.77 12.40 -16.73
CA ARG A 342 -3.19 13.74 -16.95
C ARG A 342 -4.28 14.78 -17.21
N HIS A 343 -5.25 14.51 -18.08
CA HIS A 343 -6.34 15.44 -18.38
C HIS A 343 -7.16 15.80 -17.13
N GLU A 344 -7.51 14.81 -16.29
CA GLU A 344 -8.19 15.08 -15.01
C GLU A 344 -7.34 15.98 -14.09
N LEU A 345 -6.03 15.70 -13.96
CA LEU A 345 -5.15 16.52 -13.13
C LEU A 345 -5.01 17.96 -13.65
N MET A 346 -4.94 18.16 -14.97
CA MET A 346 -4.91 19.49 -15.59
C MET A 346 -6.21 20.25 -15.34
N ALA A 347 -7.37 19.64 -15.59
CA ALA A 347 -8.68 20.26 -15.37
C ALA A 347 -8.87 20.69 -13.92
N ARG A 348 -8.37 19.90 -12.97
CA ARG A 348 -8.44 20.19 -11.53
C ARG A 348 -7.47 21.30 -11.09
N MET A 349 -6.31 21.41 -11.74
CA MET A 349 -5.37 22.51 -11.49
C MET A 349 -5.87 23.83 -12.07
N ALA A 350 -6.40 23.83 -13.30
CA ALA A 350 -7.08 24.97 -13.88
C ALA A 350 -8.29 25.40 -13.01
N GLY A 351 -9.10 24.45 -12.55
CA GLY A 351 -10.25 24.70 -11.69
C GLY A 351 -9.89 25.39 -10.37
N VAL A 352 -8.85 24.92 -9.66
CA VAL A 352 -8.43 25.56 -8.40
C VAL A 352 -7.74 26.91 -8.63
N GLU A 353 -7.08 27.11 -9.76
CA GLU A 353 -6.50 28.40 -10.14
C GLU A 353 -7.59 29.44 -10.46
N MET A 354 -8.63 29.08 -11.21
CA MET A 354 -9.77 29.96 -11.48
C MET A 354 -10.46 30.40 -10.17
N VAL A 355 -10.64 29.47 -9.22
CA VAL A 355 -11.21 29.80 -7.90
C VAL A 355 -10.27 30.69 -7.08
N ALA A 356 -8.94 30.54 -7.20
CA ALA A 356 -8.00 31.47 -6.58
C ALA A 356 -8.06 32.87 -7.21
N GLN A 357 -8.15 32.97 -8.54
CA GLN A 357 -8.31 34.24 -9.24
C GLN A 357 -9.62 34.95 -8.83
N GLN A 358 -10.74 34.22 -8.74
CA GLN A 358 -12.03 34.74 -8.24
C GLN A 358 -11.95 35.27 -6.80
N ARG A 359 -11.07 34.70 -5.97
CA ARG A 359 -10.86 35.09 -4.56
C ARG A 359 -9.79 36.16 -4.36
N GLY A 360 -9.06 36.55 -5.41
CA GLY A 360 -7.87 37.40 -5.29
C GLY A 360 -6.66 36.71 -4.63
N ASP A 361 -6.70 35.38 -4.47
CA ASP A 361 -5.64 34.59 -3.83
C ASP A 361 -4.44 34.40 -4.76
N VAL A 362 -3.22 34.53 -4.20
CA VAL A 362 -1.98 34.54 -4.98
C VAL A 362 -1.23 33.21 -4.91
N GLY A 363 -0.76 32.74 -6.07
CA GLY A 363 0.03 31.51 -6.18
C GLY A 363 1.47 31.67 -5.69
N ILE A 364 1.90 30.77 -4.82
CA ILE A 364 3.28 30.60 -4.36
C ILE A 364 3.75 29.19 -4.74
N PHE A 365 4.84 29.10 -5.51
CA PHE A 365 5.47 27.84 -5.86
C PHE A 365 6.65 27.56 -4.92
N LEU A 366 6.70 26.36 -4.36
CA LEU A 366 7.70 25.88 -3.43
C LEU A 366 8.52 24.73 -4.03
N THR A 367 9.80 24.68 -3.70
CA THR A 367 10.67 23.51 -3.86
C THR A 367 11.22 23.13 -2.49
N ILE A 368 11.03 21.88 -2.11
CA ILE A 368 11.34 21.35 -0.78
C ILE A 368 12.16 20.05 -0.97
N THR A 369 13.42 20.07 -0.58
CA THR A 369 14.38 18.99 -0.87
C THR A 369 14.91 18.36 0.42
N CYS A 370 15.05 17.02 0.44
CA CYS A 370 15.58 16.32 1.62
C CYS A 370 17.01 16.77 2.00
N PRO A 371 17.38 16.72 3.30
CA PRO A 371 18.74 16.95 3.77
C PRO A 371 19.80 16.09 3.11
N SER A 372 21.04 16.59 3.02
CA SER A 372 22.13 15.88 2.30
C SER A 372 22.30 14.44 2.80
N LYS A 373 22.12 14.21 4.11
CA LYS A 373 22.19 12.88 4.72
C LYS A 373 21.22 11.83 4.15
N PHE A 374 20.16 12.22 3.45
CA PHE A 374 19.24 11.28 2.77
C PHE A 374 19.69 10.90 1.34
N HIS A 375 20.49 11.75 0.68
CA HIS A 375 20.96 11.54 -0.70
C HIS A 375 22.15 10.59 -0.73
N SER A 376 22.05 9.49 -1.48
CA SER A 376 23.09 8.45 -1.56
C SER A 376 24.29 8.88 -2.41
N ASN A 377 24.06 9.72 -3.41
CA ASN A 377 25.06 10.18 -4.36
C ASN A 377 24.88 11.69 -4.59
N ILE A 378 25.98 12.40 -4.88
CA ILE A 378 25.95 13.82 -5.27
C ILE A 378 25.70 13.97 -6.78
N GLN A 379 25.39 15.18 -7.24
CA GLN A 379 24.98 15.46 -8.63
C GLN A 379 26.02 15.08 -9.71
N SER A 380 27.30 15.00 -9.34
CA SER A 380 28.38 14.49 -10.19
C SER A 380 28.44 12.95 -10.29
N GLY A 381 27.50 12.23 -9.67
CA GLY A 381 27.37 10.76 -9.66
C GLY A 381 28.17 10.05 -8.56
N HIS A 382 29.15 10.72 -7.94
CA HIS A 382 29.96 10.14 -6.87
C HIS A 382 29.16 9.94 -5.57
N HIS A 383 29.64 9.04 -4.70
CA HIS A 383 29.02 8.77 -3.40
C HIS A 383 28.98 10.01 -2.52
N ASN A 384 27.91 10.18 -1.76
CA ASN A 384 27.80 11.25 -0.77
C ASN A 384 28.35 10.80 0.59
N ALA A 385 29.42 11.43 1.08
CA ALA A 385 30.02 11.12 2.37
C ALA A 385 29.12 11.48 3.57
N LYS A 386 28.10 12.32 3.39
CA LYS A 386 27.12 12.68 4.45
C LYS A 386 25.98 11.65 4.60
N TRP A 387 25.87 10.68 3.70
CA TRP A 387 24.70 9.81 3.63
C TRP A 387 24.56 8.90 4.86
N ASN A 388 23.45 9.00 5.60
CA ASN A 388 23.18 8.19 6.79
C ASN A 388 22.56 6.82 6.48
N HIS A 389 22.69 6.35 5.23
CA HIS A 389 22.16 5.08 4.72
C HIS A 389 20.62 4.98 4.74
N SER A 390 19.89 6.11 4.77
CA SER A 390 18.43 6.11 4.73
C SER A 390 17.84 5.65 3.40
N THR A 391 16.74 4.92 3.50
CA THR A 391 15.88 4.54 2.39
C THR A 391 15.07 5.73 1.83
N VAL A 392 14.61 5.58 0.59
CA VAL A 392 13.69 6.52 -0.08
C VAL A 392 12.38 6.69 0.73
N SER A 393 11.89 5.61 1.33
CA SER A 393 10.69 5.58 2.17
C SER A 393 10.84 6.39 3.46
N GLU A 394 12.02 6.38 4.08
CA GLU A 394 12.31 7.21 5.27
C GLU A 394 12.45 8.69 4.91
N ALA A 395 13.10 9.01 3.79
CA ALA A 395 13.19 10.39 3.28
C ALA A 395 11.79 10.97 2.99
N GLN A 396 10.90 10.18 2.38
CA GLN A 396 9.50 10.58 2.18
C GLN A 396 8.74 10.72 3.50
N ARG A 397 9.00 9.84 4.49
CA ARG A 397 8.40 9.93 5.84
C ARG A 397 8.83 11.20 6.57
N TYR A 398 10.10 11.57 6.49
CA TYR A 398 10.65 12.84 7.00
C TYR A 398 9.90 14.05 6.40
N LEU A 399 9.74 14.12 5.07
CA LEU A 399 9.00 15.22 4.44
C LEU A 399 7.54 15.28 4.91
N CYS A 400 6.87 14.13 5.06
CA CYS A 400 5.52 14.06 5.64
C CYS A 400 5.46 14.55 7.10
N GLN A 401 6.42 14.17 7.94
CA GLN A 401 6.47 14.59 9.35
C GLN A 401 6.72 16.09 9.50
N VAL A 402 7.68 16.65 8.76
CA VAL A 402 7.96 18.09 8.78
C VAL A 402 6.77 18.89 8.22
N TRP A 403 6.14 18.43 7.15
CA TRP A 403 4.91 19.03 6.62
C TRP A 403 3.74 18.98 7.62
N GLY A 404 3.56 17.87 8.34
CA GLY A 404 2.54 17.75 9.39
C GLY A 404 2.77 18.73 10.56
N ARG A 405 4.03 18.86 11.02
CA ARG A 405 4.41 19.86 12.04
C ARG A 405 4.20 21.29 11.55
N ALA A 406 4.57 21.58 10.31
CA ALA A 406 4.43 22.91 9.70
C ALA A 406 2.96 23.31 9.49
N THR A 407 2.14 22.43 8.91
CA THR A 407 0.70 22.69 8.70
C THR A 407 -0.08 22.77 10.02
N SER A 408 0.33 22.02 11.05
CA SER A 408 -0.20 22.20 12.41
C SER A 408 0.14 23.58 13.00
N ALA A 409 1.31 24.14 12.67
CA ALA A 409 1.66 25.50 13.06
C ALA A 409 0.89 26.57 12.25
N LEU A 410 0.71 26.37 10.93
CA LEU A 410 -0.14 27.22 10.11
C LEU A 410 -1.57 27.28 10.67
N LYS A 411 -2.19 26.13 10.98
CA LYS A 411 -3.54 26.07 11.60
C LYS A 411 -3.63 26.84 12.92
N ARG A 412 -2.58 26.85 13.75
CA ARG A 412 -2.54 27.63 15.01
C ARG A 412 -2.39 29.16 14.81
N ASN A 413 -2.10 29.60 13.59
CA ASN A 413 -2.04 31.02 13.21
C ASN A 413 -3.20 31.37 12.24
N ASP A 414 -4.21 30.49 12.13
CA ASP A 414 -5.31 30.49 11.16
C ASP A 414 -4.90 30.65 9.67
N LEU A 415 -3.67 30.27 9.33
CA LEU A 415 -3.16 30.30 7.96
C LEU A 415 -3.57 29.01 7.24
N ARG A 416 -4.31 29.12 6.15
CA ARG A 416 -4.97 27.97 5.50
C ARG A 416 -4.72 27.90 3.99
N PRO A 417 -3.46 27.73 3.52
CA PRO A 417 -3.16 27.61 2.11
C PRO A 417 -3.75 26.34 1.49
N TYR A 418 -4.24 26.43 0.25
CA TYR A 418 -4.77 25.33 -0.56
C TYR A 418 -4.02 25.21 -1.89
N GLY A 419 -4.28 24.16 -2.69
CA GLY A 419 -3.59 23.94 -3.97
C GLY A 419 -3.12 22.51 -4.14
N PHE A 420 -1.88 22.31 -4.60
CA PHE A 420 -1.35 20.99 -4.97
C PHE A 420 0.08 20.74 -4.53
N ARG A 421 0.40 19.47 -4.27
CA ARG A 421 1.75 18.95 -4.05
C ARG A 421 2.07 17.82 -5.03
N VAL A 422 3.23 17.91 -5.69
CA VAL A 422 3.90 16.85 -6.46
C VAL A 422 5.08 16.31 -5.64
N ALA A 423 5.45 15.04 -5.81
CA ALA A 423 6.61 14.41 -5.19
C ALA A 423 7.37 13.63 -6.25
N GLU A 424 8.68 13.87 -6.33
CA GLU A 424 9.52 13.51 -7.46
C GLU A 424 10.87 12.97 -6.99
N PRO A 425 11.52 12.09 -7.76
CA PRO A 425 12.88 11.65 -7.47
C PRO A 425 13.90 12.72 -7.86
N HIS A 426 14.91 12.94 -7.02
CA HIS A 426 16.22 13.37 -7.49
C HIS A 426 16.95 12.20 -8.16
N HIS A 427 18.01 12.50 -8.91
CA HIS A 427 18.78 11.53 -9.70
C HIS A 427 19.25 10.25 -8.96
N ASP A 428 19.30 10.23 -7.62
CA ASP A 428 19.69 9.10 -6.76
C ASP A 428 18.48 8.34 -6.15
N GLY A 429 17.25 8.72 -6.53
CA GLY A 429 16.00 8.21 -5.98
C GLY A 429 15.48 8.97 -4.74
N THR A 430 16.22 9.94 -4.20
CA THR A 430 15.78 10.69 -3.00
C THR A 430 14.59 11.60 -3.32
N PRO A 431 13.49 11.58 -2.53
CA PRO A 431 12.31 12.37 -2.81
C PRO A 431 12.55 13.87 -2.57
N HIS A 432 11.99 14.69 -3.44
CA HIS A 432 11.76 16.11 -3.21
C HIS A 432 10.32 16.47 -3.61
N TRP A 433 9.81 17.56 -3.05
CA TRP A 433 8.44 18.01 -3.29
C TRP A 433 8.41 19.37 -3.98
N HIS A 434 7.53 19.46 -4.96
CA HIS A 434 7.05 20.72 -5.50
C HIS A 434 5.64 20.98 -4.99
N ALA A 435 5.35 22.20 -4.52
CA ALA A 435 4.02 22.57 -4.07
C ALA A 435 3.61 23.92 -4.64
N LEU A 436 2.42 23.96 -5.25
CA LEU A 436 1.76 25.18 -5.68
C LEU A 436 0.65 25.48 -4.67
N LEU A 437 0.80 26.57 -3.92
CA LEU A 437 -0.12 26.98 -2.87
C LEU A 437 -0.75 28.33 -3.19
N PHE A 438 -2.06 28.44 -3.03
CA PHE A 438 -2.83 29.68 -3.11
C PHE A 438 -3.24 30.12 -1.70
N MET A 439 -3.18 31.43 -1.45
CA MET A 439 -3.53 32.09 -0.18
C MET A 439 -3.69 33.61 -0.39
N PRO A 440 -4.33 34.34 0.54
CA PRO A 440 -4.42 35.79 0.48
C PRO A 440 -3.05 36.47 0.44
N GLN A 441 -2.95 37.60 -0.26
CA GLN A 441 -1.67 38.33 -0.41
C GLN A 441 -1.09 38.80 0.95
N SER A 442 -1.92 39.06 1.95
CA SER A 442 -1.50 39.33 3.33
C SER A 442 -0.76 38.15 3.98
N GLU A 443 -1.30 36.93 3.83
CA GLU A 443 -0.80 35.72 4.48
C GLU A 443 0.56 35.23 3.98
N VAL A 444 0.90 35.52 2.71
CA VAL A 444 2.10 35.00 2.01
C VAL A 444 3.36 35.08 2.88
N LYS A 445 3.61 36.22 3.54
CA LYS A 445 4.81 36.40 4.37
C LYS A 445 4.83 35.45 5.57
N ALA A 446 3.72 35.34 6.30
CA ALA A 446 3.62 34.49 7.48
C ALA A 446 3.66 33.00 7.12
N THR A 447 2.89 32.59 6.10
CA THR A 447 2.83 31.20 5.62
C THR A 447 4.20 30.73 5.12
N VAL A 448 4.89 31.53 4.30
CA VAL A 448 6.23 31.19 3.79
C VAL A 448 7.28 31.19 4.92
N ALA A 449 7.18 32.10 5.90
CA ALA A 449 8.08 32.11 7.06
C ALA A 449 7.93 30.86 7.94
N ILE A 450 6.70 30.44 8.24
CA ILE A 450 6.43 29.23 9.04
C ILE A 450 6.89 27.98 8.28
N LEU A 451 6.52 27.82 7.00
CA LEU A 451 6.98 26.69 6.19
C LEU A 451 8.50 26.63 6.11
N ARG A 452 9.18 27.76 5.83
CA ARG A 452 10.64 27.85 5.82
C ARG A 452 11.23 27.44 7.17
N LYS A 453 10.72 27.98 8.29
CA LYS A 453 11.20 27.69 9.65
C LYS A 453 11.25 26.19 9.94
N TYR A 454 10.19 25.45 9.60
CA TYR A 454 10.15 24.00 9.82
C TYR A 454 11.08 23.22 8.88
N PHE A 455 11.12 23.55 7.59
CA PHE A 455 11.94 22.80 6.63
C PHE A 455 13.46 23.05 6.76
N ILE A 456 13.90 24.19 7.31
CA ILE A 456 15.34 24.49 7.51
C ILE A 456 15.88 24.10 8.90
N ALA A 457 15.05 23.55 9.78
CA ALA A 457 15.39 23.40 11.20
C ALA A 457 16.49 22.37 11.46
N GLU A 458 16.39 21.18 10.86
CA GLU A 458 17.16 20.00 11.28
C GLU A 458 18.64 20.04 10.89
N ASP A 459 18.98 20.72 9.79
CA ASP A 459 20.36 20.94 9.33
C ASP A 459 20.57 22.43 9.06
N ARG A 460 20.12 23.27 10.01
CA ARG A 460 20.24 24.72 9.91
C ARG A 460 21.68 25.15 9.67
N GLU A 461 22.64 24.45 10.26
CA GLU A 461 24.08 24.70 10.16
C GLU A 461 24.62 24.40 8.74
N GLU A 462 24.26 23.24 8.16
CA GLU A 462 24.63 22.86 6.76
C GLU A 462 24.26 23.95 5.75
N LEU A 463 23.15 24.66 5.99
CA LEU A 463 22.62 25.65 5.06
C LEU A 463 23.26 27.04 5.18
N GLY A 464 24.03 27.32 6.24
CA GLY A 464 24.70 28.61 6.45
C GLY A 464 23.78 29.82 6.24
N ARG A 465 24.09 30.68 5.27
CA ARG A 465 23.20 31.78 4.82
C ARG A 465 22.24 31.36 3.68
N ASN A 466 22.53 30.32 2.92
CA ASN A 466 21.76 29.90 1.74
C ASN A 466 20.76 28.77 2.05
N THR A 467 19.60 29.13 2.59
CA THR A 467 18.50 28.17 2.80
C THR A 467 17.81 27.69 1.51
N GLY A 468 18.18 28.23 0.34
CA GLY A 468 17.57 27.90 -0.96
C GLY A 468 17.78 26.46 -1.43
N ALA A 469 18.82 25.77 -0.93
CA ALA A 469 19.08 24.35 -1.19
C ALA A 469 18.11 23.39 -0.45
N ARG A 470 17.39 23.89 0.57
CA ARG A 470 16.41 23.14 1.37
C ARG A 470 14.98 23.57 1.07
N PHE A 471 14.76 24.89 0.99
CA PHE A 471 13.45 25.49 0.83
C PHE A 471 13.53 26.74 -0.07
N LYS A 472 13.04 26.60 -1.31
CA LYS A 472 12.93 27.70 -2.29
C LYS A 472 11.47 28.09 -2.44
N SER A 473 11.18 29.39 -2.46
CA SER A 473 9.83 29.95 -2.59
C SER A 473 9.81 31.03 -3.66
N LYS A 474 9.00 30.86 -4.70
CA LYS A 474 8.81 31.81 -5.81
C LYS A 474 7.34 32.25 -5.83
N LYS A 475 7.07 33.56 -5.81
CA LYS A 475 5.72 34.08 -6.12
C LYS A 475 5.43 33.87 -7.61
N MET A 476 4.23 33.39 -7.95
CA MET A 476 3.78 33.30 -9.34
C MET A 476 3.49 34.70 -9.90
N ASP A 477 3.75 34.85 -11.19
CA ASP A 477 3.57 36.07 -11.95
C ASP A 477 2.62 35.73 -13.12
N PRO A 478 1.32 36.10 -13.04
CA PRO A 478 0.33 35.74 -14.07
C PRO A 478 0.70 36.23 -15.47
N ARG A 479 1.54 37.27 -15.59
CA ARG A 479 2.04 37.78 -16.87
C ARG A 479 3.05 36.85 -17.55
N LYS A 480 3.53 35.83 -16.84
CA LYS A 480 4.54 34.85 -17.29
C LYS A 480 3.96 33.43 -17.37
N GLY A 481 2.66 33.32 -17.65
CA GLY A 481 1.92 32.06 -17.73
C GLY A 481 1.14 31.73 -16.46
N SER A 482 0.12 30.89 -16.62
CA SER A 482 -0.77 30.45 -15.54
C SER A 482 -0.02 29.66 -14.47
N ALA A 483 -0.52 29.69 -13.23
CA ALA A 483 0.00 28.86 -12.14
C ALA A 483 -0.08 27.37 -12.48
N THR A 484 -1.12 26.95 -13.22
CA THR A 484 -1.28 25.63 -13.81
C THR A 484 -0.13 25.28 -14.75
N ALA A 485 0.32 26.18 -15.63
CA ALA A 485 1.45 25.91 -16.54
C ALA A 485 2.76 25.59 -15.78
N TYR A 486 3.01 26.25 -14.65
CA TYR A 486 4.19 25.97 -13.81
C TYR A 486 4.20 24.56 -13.22
N ILE A 487 3.03 23.98 -12.92
CA ILE A 487 2.89 22.62 -12.37
C ILE A 487 2.57 21.56 -13.45
N ALA A 488 2.05 21.96 -14.61
CA ALA A 488 1.76 21.10 -15.75
C ALA A 488 2.99 20.33 -16.26
N LYS A 489 4.14 21.01 -16.34
CA LYS A 489 5.44 20.38 -16.68
C LYS A 489 5.74 19.19 -15.78
N TYR A 490 5.56 19.36 -14.48
CA TYR A 490 5.77 18.34 -13.46
C TYR A 490 4.74 17.20 -13.52
N ILE A 491 3.50 17.45 -13.98
CA ILE A 491 2.55 16.38 -14.32
C ILE A 491 3.08 15.53 -15.49
N SER A 492 3.37 16.15 -16.64
CA SER A 492 3.82 15.42 -17.83
C SER A 492 5.11 14.64 -17.55
N LYS A 493 6.10 15.24 -16.86
CA LYS A 493 7.34 14.56 -16.42
C LYS A 493 7.10 13.25 -15.65
N ASN A 494 5.99 13.13 -14.93
CA ASN A 494 5.74 12.07 -13.95
C ASN A 494 4.69 11.03 -14.39
N ILE A 495 4.06 11.21 -15.55
CA ILE A 495 2.95 10.37 -16.03
C ILE A 495 3.23 9.77 -17.41
N ASP A 496 3.42 10.57 -18.45
CA ASP A 496 3.49 10.09 -19.84
C ASP A 496 4.50 10.84 -20.72
N GLY A 497 5.13 11.90 -20.22
CA GLY A 497 6.05 12.75 -20.99
C GLY A 497 5.36 13.54 -22.11
N HIS A 498 4.03 13.62 -22.11
CA HIS A 498 3.25 14.21 -23.20
C HIS A 498 3.54 15.70 -23.35
N ALA A 499 3.67 16.14 -24.61
CA ALA A 499 4.05 17.49 -25.02
C ALA A 499 5.42 17.98 -24.49
N LEU A 500 6.33 17.07 -24.13
CA LEU A 500 7.71 17.37 -23.72
C LEU A 500 8.76 16.82 -24.71
N ALA A 501 8.38 16.62 -25.98
CA ALA A 501 9.30 16.20 -27.04
C ALA A 501 10.37 17.28 -27.28
N GLY A 502 11.64 16.89 -27.35
CA GLY A 502 12.77 17.81 -27.49
C GLY A 502 13.22 18.48 -26.18
N GLU A 503 12.45 18.43 -25.10
CA GLU A 503 12.94 18.89 -23.79
C GLU A 503 13.83 17.84 -23.10
N LEU A 504 14.94 18.31 -22.52
CA LEU A 504 15.82 17.51 -21.68
C LEU A 504 15.52 17.68 -20.20
N ASP A 505 15.76 16.60 -19.45
CA ASP A 505 15.61 16.57 -18.01
C ASP A 505 16.81 17.17 -17.27
N THR A 506 16.55 17.99 -16.25
CA THR A 506 17.59 18.64 -15.44
C THR A 506 18.33 17.65 -14.55
N GLU A 507 17.62 16.66 -14.00
CA GLU A 507 18.23 15.63 -13.15
C GLU A 507 19.05 14.64 -13.99
N THR A 508 18.50 14.10 -15.07
CA THR A 508 19.13 12.99 -15.82
C THR A 508 19.88 13.39 -17.10
N GLY A 509 19.57 14.54 -17.70
CA GLY A 509 20.10 14.95 -19.01
C GLY A 509 19.48 14.24 -20.22
N LYS A 510 18.44 13.42 -20.02
CA LYS A 510 17.78 12.63 -21.09
C LYS A 510 16.45 13.27 -21.55
N PRO A 511 15.92 12.90 -22.72
CA PRO A 511 14.60 13.35 -23.20
C PRO A 511 13.47 13.05 -22.22
N LEU A 512 12.58 14.01 -21.98
CA LEU A 512 11.58 13.90 -20.92
C LEU A 512 10.52 12.80 -21.14
N ASN A 513 10.20 12.50 -22.39
CA ASN A 513 9.39 11.34 -22.79
C ASN A 513 10.00 10.00 -22.35
N GLU A 514 11.33 9.87 -22.36
CA GLU A 514 12.00 8.67 -21.85
C GLU A 514 12.04 8.62 -20.32
N THR A 515 12.15 9.77 -19.64
CA THR A 515 12.29 9.80 -18.17
C THR A 515 11.02 9.44 -17.40
N ALA A 516 9.83 9.69 -17.96
CA ALA A 516 8.55 9.50 -17.27
C ALA A 516 8.33 8.06 -16.78
N LYS A 517 8.81 7.04 -17.52
CA LYS A 517 8.74 5.63 -17.11
C LYS A 517 9.57 5.34 -15.84
N TYR A 518 10.72 6.00 -15.67
CA TYR A 518 11.57 5.87 -14.48
C TYR A 518 10.90 6.52 -13.25
N ALA A 519 10.29 7.71 -13.42
CA ALA A 519 9.56 8.38 -12.35
C ALA A 519 8.32 7.58 -11.89
N MET A 520 7.57 6.96 -12.82
CA MET A 520 6.48 6.05 -12.48
C MET A 520 6.96 4.75 -11.81
N ALA A 521 8.07 4.17 -12.29
CA ALA A 521 8.66 2.98 -11.69
C ALA A 521 9.13 3.25 -10.26
N TRP A 522 9.85 4.36 -10.02
CA TRP A 522 10.22 4.86 -8.68
C TRP A 522 9.00 5.05 -7.76
N ALA A 523 7.96 5.75 -8.24
CA ALA A 523 6.75 6.01 -7.45
C ALA A 523 6.00 4.72 -7.09
N SER A 524 5.97 3.74 -8.01
CA SER A 524 5.40 2.42 -7.78
C SER A 524 6.25 1.58 -6.81
N LEU A 525 7.57 1.59 -7.00
CA LEU A 525 8.54 0.86 -6.19
C LEU A 525 8.50 1.31 -4.74
N HIS A 526 8.50 2.62 -4.46
CA HIS A 526 8.47 3.15 -3.09
C HIS A 526 7.05 3.50 -2.58
N ARG A 527 6.02 3.17 -3.36
CA ARG A 527 4.58 3.46 -3.10
C ARG A 527 4.30 4.94 -2.77
N ILE A 528 5.04 5.85 -3.42
CA ILE A 528 4.93 7.29 -3.20
C ILE A 528 3.77 7.85 -4.01
N ARG A 529 2.78 8.42 -3.31
CA ARG A 529 1.71 9.20 -3.95
C ARG A 529 2.28 10.49 -4.55
N GLN A 530 2.63 10.47 -5.84
CA GLN A 530 3.16 11.64 -6.56
C GLN A 530 2.27 12.88 -6.36
N PHE A 531 0.97 12.80 -6.68
CA PHE A 531 0.07 13.97 -6.69
C PHE A 531 -0.92 13.98 -5.50
N GLN A 532 -0.97 15.10 -4.78
CA GLN A 532 -1.89 15.34 -3.66
C GLN A 532 -2.57 16.71 -3.79
N PRO A 533 -3.91 16.79 -3.87
CA PRO A 533 -4.64 18.05 -3.69
C PRO A 533 -4.64 18.46 -2.21
N LEU A 534 -4.70 19.76 -1.96
CA LEU A 534 -4.74 20.40 -0.64
C LEU A 534 -5.92 21.37 -0.63
N GLY A 535 -6.78 21.30 0.39
CA GLY A 535 -7.90 22.24 0.57
C GLY A 535 -9.03 22.21 -0.48
N GLN A 536 -9.07 21.21 -1.36
CA GLN A 536 -10.08 21.05 -2.42
C GLN A 536 -11.10 19.95 -2.09
N PRO A 537 -12.33 20.01 -2.64
CA PRO A 537 -13.32 18.94 -2.53
C PRO A 537 -12.87 17.60 -3.16
N PRO A 538 -13.48 16.46 -2.79
CA PRO A 538 -13.00 15.13 -3.18
C PRO A 538 -13.28 14.79 -4.65
N VAL A 539 -12.24 14.48 -5.42
CA VAL A 539 -12.39 14.06 -6.83
C VAL A 539 -13.23 12.79 -7.01
N THR A 540 -13.30 11.91 -6.00
CA THR A 540 -14.14 10.71 -6.08
C THR A 540 -15.64 11.07 -6.15
N VAL A 541 -16.09 12.12 -5.45
CA VAL A 541 -17.47 12.62 -5.56
C VAL A 541 -17.73 13.18 -6.95
N TYR A 542 -16.80 13.98 -7.50
CA TYR A 542 -16.86 14.46 -8.88
C TYR A 542 -16.97 13.32 -9.91
N ARG A 543 -16.24 12.21 -9.72
CA ARG A 543 -16.32 11.03 -10.59
C ARG A 543 -17.66 10.28 -10.48
N GLU A 544 -18.18 10.10 -9.27
CA GLU A 544 -19.47 9.43 -9.07
C GLU A 544 -20.65 10.30 -9.54
N LEU A 545 -20.59 11.63 -9.39
CA LEU A 545 -21.57 12.55 -9.99
C LEU A 545 -21.56 12.52 -11.52
N ARG A 546 -20.37 12.47 -12.15
CA ARG A 546 -20.27 12.25 -13.60
C ARG A 546 -20.90 10.92 -14.03
N LYS A 547 -20.79 9.87 -13.22
CA LYS A 547 -21.44 8.59 -13.53
C LYS A 547 -22.97 8.72 -13.40
N LEU A 548 -23.45 9.34 -12.33
CA LEU A 548 -24.88 9.58 -12.10
C LEU A 548 -25.53 10.42 -13.21
N SER A 549 -24.88 11.52 -13.61
CA SER A 549 -25.35 12.37 -14.71
C SER A 549 -25.54 11.58 -16.00
N ASN A 550 -24.57 10.73 -16.37
CA ASN A 550 -24.68 9.83 -17.52
C ASN A 550 -25.84 8.84 -17.36
N GLN A 551 -25.97 8.18 -16.19
CA GLN A 551 -27.02 7.19 -15.92
C GLN A 551 -28.41 7.81 -16.11
N LEU A 552 -28.66 8.97 -15.47
CA LEU A 552 -29.92 9.70 -15.58
C LEU A 552 -30.16 10.21 -17.01
N THR A 553 -29.13 10.74 -17.67
CA THR A 553 -29.20 11.19 -19.08
C THR A 553 -29.56 10.05 -20.04
N ALA A 554 -29.01 8.85 -19.84
CA ALA A 554 -29.32 7.68 -20.65
C ALA A 554 -30.77 7.22 -20.41
N GLN A 555 -31.19 7.09 -19.15
CA GLN A 555 -32.56 6.74 -18.79
C GLN A 555 -33.60 7.72 -19.35
N GLN A 556 -33.36 9.03 -19.22
CA GLN A 556 -34.25 10.06 -19.77
C GLN A 556 -34.29 10.06 -21.30
N LYS A 557 -33.19 9.69 -21.99
CA LYS A 557 -33.18 9.54 -23.45
C LYS A 557 -33.99 8.32 -23.90
N ILE A 558 -33.81 7.17 -23.26
CA ILE A 558 -34.59 5.96 -23.52
C ILE A 558 -36.09 6.23 -23.29
N ALA A 559 -36.43 6.96 -22.24
CA ALA A 559 -37.80 7.37 -21.92
C ALA A 559 -38.33 8.56 -22.77
N ASN A 560 -37.57 9.07 -23.75
CA ASN A 560 -37.88 10.28 -24.53
C ASN A 560 -38.27 11.54 -23.71
N THR A 561 -37.84 11.61 -22.45
CA THR A 561 -38.10 12.73 -21.53
C THR A 561 -36.93 13.71 -21.41
N PHE A 562 -35.76 13.36 -21.93
CA PHE A 562 -34.53 14.16 -21.84
C PHE A 562 -34.69 15.57 -22.44
N LYS A 563 -34.48 16.59 -21.60
CA LYS A 563 -34.47 18.00 -22.00
C LYS A 563 -33.11 18.61 -21.67
N ARG A 564 -32.42 19.14 -22.68
CA ARG A 564 -31.06 19.70 -22.53
C ARG A 564 -31.09 20.89 -21.56
N GLY A 565 -30.36 20.77 -20.44
CA GLY A 565 -30.30 21.81 -19.40
C GLY A 565 -31.46 21.80 -18.40
N ALA A 566 -32.31 20.78 -18.39
CA ALA A 566 -33.22 20.53 -17.27
C ALA A 566 -32.46 19.89 -16.09
N SER A 567 -32.98 20.10 -14.87
CA SER A 567 -32.46 19.48 -13.64
C SER A 567 -32.53 17.95 -13.77
N LEU A 568 -31.42 17.27 -13.46
CA LEU A 568 -31.36 15.81 -13.37
C LEU A 568 -31.71 15.31 -11.96
N LEU A 569 -31.44 16.12 -10.93
CA LEU A 569 -31.75 15.85 -9.53
C LEU A 569 -32.88 16.75 -9.02
N SER A 570 -33.56 16.30 -7.95
CA SER A 570 -34.67 17.02 -7.32
C SER A 570 -34.23 18.19 -6.43
N ASP A 571 -33.07 18.08 -5.77
CA ASP A 571 -32.47 19.18 -5.02
C ASP A 571 -31.55 20.01 -5.92
N ALA A 572 -31.87 21.29 -6.07
CA ALA A 572 -31.15 22.21 -6.95
C ALA A 572 -29.67 22.43 -6.56
N ALA A 573 -29.29 22.26 -5.30
CA ALA A 573 -27.89 22.38 -4.88
C ALA A 573 -27.10 21.14 -5.28
N MET A 574 -27.63 19.93 -5.05
CA MET A 574 -27.05 18.69 -5.59
C MET A 574 -26.97 18.72 -7.11
N ASP A 575 -28.01 19.19 -7.79
CA ASP A 575 -28.04 19.29 -9.26
C ASP A 575 -26.94 20.22 -9.78
N ALA A 576 -26.78 21.41 -9.19
CA ALA A 576 -25.71 22.35 -9.57
C ALA A 576 -24.30 21.73 -9.41
N VAL A 577 -24.05 20.93 -8.37
CA VAL A 577 -22.78 20.18 -8.24
C VAL A 577 -22.67 19.08 -9.30
N CYS A 578 -23.77 18.40 -9.63
CA CYS A 578 -23.83 17.34 -10.65
C CYS A 578 -23.54 17.87 -12.05
N ALA A 579 -24.28 18.90 -12.49
CA ALA A 579 -24.12 19.55 -13.79
C ALA A 579 -22.72 20.16 -13.96
N ALA A 580 -22.14 20.76 -12.91
CA ALA A 580 -20.77 21.25 -12.94
C ALA A 580 -19.72 20.13 -13.06
N ALA A 581 -19.99 18.94 -12.52
CA ALA A 581 -19.15 17.77 -12.69
C ALA A 581 -19.25 17.18 -14.11
N ASP A 582 -20.47 17.12 -14.67
CA ASP A 582 -20.78 16.63 -16.01
C ASP A 582 -20.11 17.45 -17.13
N VAL A 583 -20.34 18.77 -17.13
CA VAL A 583 -19.72 19.75 -18.04
C VAL A 583 -18.19 19.80 -17.89
N GLY A 584 -17.64 19.21 -16.81
CA GLY A 584 -16.20 19.12 -16.56
C GLY A 584 -15.59 20.36 -15.90
N CYS A 585 -16.40 21.36 -15.57
CA CYS A 585 -15.92 22.62 -14.98
C CYS A 585 -15.56 22.43 -13.50
N PHE A 586 -14.32 22.02 -13.24
CA PHE A 586 -13.86 21.78 -11.86
C PHE A 586 -13.89 23.05 -10.98
N ALA A 587 -13.83 24.26 -11.56
CA ALA A 587 -14.03 25.52 -10.84
C ALA A 587 -15.47 25.64 -10.30
N SER A 588 -16.47 25.44 -11.15
CA SER A 588 -17.88 25.45 -10.73
C SER A 588 -18.18 24.32 -9.75
N TYR A 589 -17.60 23.12 -9.93
CA TYR A 589 -17.71 22.02 -8.98
C TYR A 589 -17.15 22.38 -7.59
N ILE A 590 -16.00 23.08 -7.53
CA ILE A 590 -15.46 23.59 -6.27
C ILE A 590 -16.46 24.58 -5.63
N ASN A 591 -16.95 25.56 -6.39
CA ASN A 591 -17.80 26.62 -5.86
C ASN A 591 -19.17 26.09 -5.38
N TYR A 592 -19.84 25.23 -6.14
CA TYR A 592 -21.12 24.63 -5.72
C TYR A 592 -20.98 23.61 -4.59
N GLN A 593 -19.78 23.05 -4.34
CA GLN A 593 -19.48 22.32 -3.09
C GLN A 593 -19.31 23.23 -1.86
N GLY A 594 -19.48 24.55 -2.00
CA GLY A 594 -19.23 25.55 -0.96
C GLY A 594 -17.84 26.20 -1.03
N GLY A 595 -16.99 25.79 -1.95
CA GLY A 595 -15.67 26.37 -2.21
C GLY A 595 -14.48 25.55 -1.69
N VAL A 596 -13.34 26.22 -1.57
CA VAL A 596 -12.10 25.68 -0.99
C VAL A 596 -12.10 25.78 0.54
N LEU A 597 -11.29 24.96 1.20
CA LEU A 597 -11.05 24.98 2.65
C LEU A 597 -12.27 24.64 3.55
N ILE A 598 -13.39 24.23 2.97
CA ILE A 598 -14.62 23.86 3.69
C ILE A 598 -14.45 22.55 4.50
N PRO A 599 -14.99 22.44 5.73
CA PRO A 599 -15.07 21.19 6.49
C PRO A 599 -15.83 20.07 5.75
N ARG A 600 -15.57 18.80 6.07
CA ARG A 600 -16.14 17.66 5.31
C ARG A 600 -17.63 17.46 5.54
N GLU A 601 -18.14 17.89 6.68
CA GLU A 601 -19.57 17.92 7.01
C GLU A 601 -20.34 18.94 6.16
N ASN A 602 -19.69 20.04 5.75
CA ASN A 602 -20.33 21.17 5.07
C ASN A 602 -20.27 21.09 3.53
N TYR A 603 -19.83 19.96 2.95
CA TYR A 603 -19.92 19.73 1.50
C TYR A 603 -21.37 19.40 1.09
N VAL A 604 -21.85 20.03 0.02
CA VAL A 604 -23.20 19.83 -0.53
C VAL A 604 -23.42 18.38 -0.97
N VAL A 605 -22.39 17.72 -1.52
CA VAL A 605 -22.44 16.30 -1.91
C VAL A 605 -21.25 15.52 -1.34
N ARG A 606 -21.52 14.33 -0.80
CA ARG A 606 -20.53 13.34 -0.34
C ARG A 606 -20.77 11.97 -0.99
N LEU A 607 -19.79 11.09 -0.84
CA LEU A 607 -19.97 9.66 -1.16
C LEU A 607 -20.90 9.01 -0.13
N ALA A 608 -21.82 8.19 -0.62
CA ALA A 608 -22.57 7.24 0.18
C ALA A 608 -21.84 5.90 0.17
N TYR A 609 -21.76 5.25 1.33
CA TYR A 609 -21.15 3.94 1.53
C TYR A 609 -22.19 2.94 2.03
N GLN A 610 -21.99 1.67 1.69
CA GLN A 610 -22.74 0.55 2.27
C GLN A 610 -21.78 -0.57 2.71
N PRO A 611 -22.16 -1.42 3.67
CA PRO A 611 -21.46 -2.68 3.91
C PRO A 611 -21.39 -3.52 2.64
N ALA A 612 -20.37 -4.35 2.51
CA ALA A 612 -20.33 -5.35 1.46
C ALA A 612 -21.42 -6.41 1.65
N ASP A 613 -21.96 -6.85 0.53
CA ASP A 613 -22.97 -7.91 0.41
C ASP A 613 -22.39 -9.31 0.74
N GLU A 614 -21.06 -9.41 0.75
CA GLU A 614 -20.24 -10.61 0.96
C GLU A 614 -19.06 -10.23 1.87
N MET A 615 -18.65 -11.14 2.76
CA MET A 615 -17.39 -11.02 3.49
C MET A 615 -16.18 -11.22 2.56
N ASN A 616 -15.02 -10.70 2.93
CA ASN A 616 -13.76 -11.04 2.26
C ASN A 616 -13.08 -12.27 2.87
N ASP A 617 -11.99 -12.73 2.24
CA ASP A 617 -11.14 -13.87 2.64
C ASP A 617 -10.56 -13.80 4.08
N TYR A 618 -10.84 -12.73 4.83
CA TYR A 618 -10.41 -12.48 6.21
C TYR A 618 -11.58 -12.14 7.14
N CYS A 619 -12.82 -12.51 6.75
CA CYS A 619 -14.08 -12.31 7.48
C CYS A 619 -14.51 -10.85 7.73
N GLU A 620 -13.87 -9.85 7.11
CA GLU A 620 -14.36 -8.47 7.18
C GLU A 620 -15.55 -8.26 6.24
N ILE A 621 -16.47 -7.37 6.64
CA ILE A 621 -17.47 -6.76 5.75
C ILE A 621 -16.99 -5.36 5.36
N PRO A 622 -16.24 -5.17 4.26
CA PRO A 622 -15.67 -3.86 3.90
C PRO A 622 -16.71 -2.87 3.37
N GLU A 623 -16.52 -1.58 3.63
CA GLU A 623 -17.35 -0.52 3.02
C GLU A 623 -17.17 -0.45 1.49
N LYS A 624 -18.24 -0.68 0.73
CA LYS A 624 -18.34 -0.43 -0.71
C LYS A 624 -18.95 0.96 -0.96
N VAL A 625 -18.51 1.66 -2.01
CA VAL A 625 -19.13 2.93 -2.44
C VAL A 625 -20.48 2.65 -3.09
N TYR A 626 -21.58 3.04 -2.46
CA TYR A 626 -22.94 2.94 -3.00
C TYR A 626 -23.19 3.98 -4.10
N GLY A 627 -22.74 5.22 -3.84
CA GLY A 627 -22.99 6.35 -4.72
C GLY A 627 -22.78 7.69 -4.02
N VAL A 628 -23.80 8.55 -4.01
CA VAL A 628 -23.73 9.92 -3.48
C VAL A 628 -24.92 10.27 -2.58
N TRP A 629 -24.76 11.27 -1.71
CA TRP A 629 -25.81 11.85 -0.87
C TRP A 629 -25.45 13.29 -0.45
N SER A 630 -26.40 14.03 0.13
CA SER A 630 -26.18 15.35 0.72
C SER A 630 -26.29 15.34 2.25
N PRO A 631 -25.24 15.75 2.99
CA PRO A 631 -25.28 15.95 4.43
C PRO A 631 -26.38 16.89 4.93
N ARG A 632 -26.78 17.87 4.10
CA ARG A 632 -27.85 18.83 4.42
C ARG A 632 -29.25 18.19 4.41
N LEU A 633 -29.42 17.08 3.68
CA LEU A 633 -30.71 16.41 3.49
C LEU A 633 -30.79 15.07 4.23
N GLY A 634 -29.65 14.44 4.56
CA GLY A 634 -29.61 13.12 5.19
C GLY A 634 -29.84 11.97 4.20
N GLU A 635 -30.11 10.77 4.72
CA GLU A 635 -30.26 9.54 3.93
C GLU A 635 -31.38 9.59 2.87
N VAL A 636 -32.37 10.48 2.99
CA VAL A 636 -33.40 10.67 1.94
C VAL A 636 -32.85 11.22 0.62
N SER A 637 -31.60 11.71 0.62
CA SER A 637 -30.87 12.16 -0.57
C SER A 637 -29.86 11.15 -1.13
N ARG A 638 -29.87 9.92 -0.60
CA ARG A 638 -28.92 8.86 -0.93
C ARG A 638 -29.30 8.21 -2.28
N ILE A 639 -28.38 8.29 -3.25
CA ILE A 639 -28.59 7.82 -4.62
C ILE A 639 -27.53 6.76 -4.96
N CYS A 640 -27.99 5.60 -5.44
CA CYS A 640 -27.11 4.56 -5.97
C CYS A 640 -26.50 5.00 -7.31
N THR A 641 -25.18 4.85 -7.47
CA THR A 641 -24.51 5.01 -8.77
C THR A 641 -23.92 3.69 -9.29
N ARG A 642 -24.12 2.59 -8.55
CA ARG A 642 -23.54 1.27 -8.84
C ARG A 642 -24.64 0.22 -9.00
N LEU A 643 -25.39 0.36 -10.10
CA LEU A 643 -26.55 -0.47 -10.42
C LEU A 643 -26.20 -1.89 -10.90
N VAL A 644 -24.94 -2.17 -11.25
CA VAL A 644 -24.52 -3.43 -11.90
C VAL A 644 -23.28 -4.00 -11.21
N LYS A 645 -23.37 -5.26 -10.77
CA LYS A 645 -22.24 -6.06 -10.27
C LYS A 645 -21.51 -6.66 -11.47
N TRP A 646 -20.19 -6.45 -11.55
CA TRP A 646 -19.36 -6.96 -12.64
C TRP A 646 -18.34 -7.97 -12.12
N THR A 647 -18.36 -9.17 -12.67
CA THR A 647 -17.39 -10.25 -12.39
C THR A 647 -16.29 -10.25 -13.44
N ILE A 648 -15.07 -10.68 -13.08
CA ILE A 648 -13.95 -10.83 -14.04
C ILE A 648 -13.85 -12.32 -14.42
N ARG A 649 -14.00 -12.62 -15.72
CA ARG A 649 -13.89 -13.96 -16.29
C ARG A 649 -12.69 -14.04 -17.25
N ALA A 650 -12.03 -15.18 -17.34
CA ALA A 650 -11.07 -15.45 -18.41
C ALA A 650 -11.81 -15.68 -19.73
N LYS A 651 -11.37 -15.03 -20.81
CA LYS A 651 -11.98 -15.16 -22.14
C LYS A 651 -11.95 -16.61 -22.59
N THR A 652 -13.11 -17.10 -23.01
CA THR A 652 -13.20 -18.46 -23.54
C THR A 652 -12.64 -18.47 -24.96
N ASN A 653 -11.44 -18.99 -25.15
CA ASN A 653 -10.90 -19.24 -26.49
C ASN A 653 -11.84 -20.18 -27.24
N GLN A 654 -12.64 -19.66 -28.17
CA GLN A 654 -13.28 -20.50 -29.17
C GLN A 654 -12.18 -21.25 -29.91
N LYS A 655 -12.19 -22.58 -29.82
CA LYS A 655 -11.41 -23.42 -30.73
C LYS A 655 -12.06 -23.29 -32.10
N THR A 656 -11.61 -22.33 -32.90
CA THR A 656 -11.96 -22.23 -34.32
C THR A 656 -11.43 -23.49 -35.02
N GLY A 657 -12.29 -24.49 -35.15
CA GLY A 657 -12.01 -25.70 -35.92
C GLY A 657 -11.89 -25.33 -37.39
N ALA A 658 -10.68 -25.05 -37.84
CA ALA A 658 -10.41 -24.55 -39.18
C ALA A 658 -10.54 -25.68 -40.23
N THR A 659 -11.77 -26.00 -40.62
CA THR A 659 -12.05 -26.70 -41.88
C THR A 659 -12.02 -25.68 -43.02
N ASN A 660 -11.03 -25.79 -43.91
CA ASN A 660 -10.83 -24.86 -45.01
C ASN A 660 -11.94 -24.98 -46.08
N ALA A 661 -12.60 -23.88 -46.39
CA ALA A 661 -13.31 -23.62 -47.65
C ALA A 661 -13.15 -22.13 -47.99
N ALA A 662 -13.08 -21.78 -49.28
CA ALA A 662 -12.71 -20.43 -49.74
C ALA A 662 -13.84 -19.76 -50.55
N GLY A 663 -14.01 -18.43 -50.43
CA GLY A 663 -15.02 -17.71 -51.22
C GLY A 663 -15.25 -16.21 -50.89
N LEU A 664 -14.29 -15.35 -51.25
CA LEU A 664 -14.44 -13.98 -51.82
C LEU A 664 -15.44 -12.93 -51.24
N GLY A 665 -14.99 -11.66 -51.12
CA GLY A 665 -15.83 -10.44 -50.96
C GLY A 665 -16.01 -9.96 -49.50
N VAL A 666 -15.34 -8.94 -48.92
CA VAL A 666 -15.05 -7.52 -49.27
C VAL A 666 -16.10 -6.50 -48.74
N ASP A 667 -15.66 -5.78 -47.69
CA ASP A 667 -16.01 -4.42 -47.19
C ASP A 667 -17.45 -3.97 -46.81
N LEU A 668 -17.68 -3.93 -45.47
CA LEU A 668 -18.17 -2.79 -44.63
C LEU A 668 -19.10 -1.70 -45.22
N PRO A 669 -20.18 -1.35 -44.48
CA PRO A 669 -20.04 -0.26 -43.47
C PRO A 669 -20.73 -0.51 -42.11
N SER A 670 -20.77 0.49 -41.23
CA SER A 670 -20.94 0.35 -39.77
C SER A 670 -22.20 0.97 -39.13
N SER A 671 -22.46 0.57 -37.87
CA SER A 671 -23.38 1.15 -36.85
C SER A 671 -24.82 0.59 -36.83
N SER A 672 -25.56 0.62 -35.72
CA SER A 672 -25.36 1.42 -34.48
C SER A 672 -25.89 0.77 -33.18
N SER A 673 -25.55 1.39 -32.04
CA SER A 673 -26.22 1.32 -30.72
C SER A 673 -26.01 0.05 -29.88
N GLY A 674 -25.46 0.22 -28.65
CA GLY A 674 -25.37 -0.87 -27.66
C GLY A 674 -24.16 -0.87 -26.69
N ASP A 675 -23.40 0.22 -26.53
CA ASP A 675 -22.16 0.23 -25.70
C ASP A 675 -22.47 -0.13 -24.24
N ALA A 676 -21.86 -1.21 -23.70
CA ALA A 676 -22.13 -1.76 -22.36
C ALA A 676 -21.30 -1.10 -21.23
N TRP A 677 -21.88 -0.94 -20.03
CA TRP A 677 -21.40 0.02 -19.02
C TRP A 677 -20.68 -0.64 -17.82
N SER A 678 -19.38 -0.89 -17.95
CA SER A 678 -18.59 -1.31 -16.78
C SER A 678 -18.43 -0.19 -15.74
N SER A 679 -18.08 -0.57 -14.51
CA SER A 679 -18.01 0.33 -13.34
C SER A 679 -16.92 1.44 -13.38
N VAL A 680 -16.15 1.62 -14.47
CA VAL A 680 -14.87 2.36 -14.45
C VAL A 680 -14.61 3.46 -15.51
N ASN A 681 -15.62 4.08 -16.16
CA ASN A 681 -15.45 5.46 -16.67
C ASN A 681 -16.74 6.25 -16.97
N ASN A 682 -16.64 7.59 -17.04
CA ASN A 682 -17.43 8.46 -17.94
C ASN A 682 -16.49 9.43 -18.70
N SER A 683 -16.41 9.29 -20.02
CA SER A 683 -15.92 10.32 -20.93
C SER A 683 -16.91 10.48 -22.09
N THR A 684 -17.23 11.73 -22.42
CA THR A 684 -18.09 12.12 -23.53
C THR A 684 -17.30 12.09 -24.84
N GLU A 685 -17.92 11.70 -25.96
CA GLU A 685 -17.28 11.63 -27.27
C GLU A 685 -17.31 12.98 -28.01
N ASP A 686 -16.24 13.28 -28.76
CA ASP A 686 -16.17 14.44 -29.66
C ASP A 686 -16.88 14.14 -30.99
N GLN A 687 -17.66 15.10 -31.48
CA GLN A 687 -18.38 14.96 -32.75
C GLN A 687 -17.45 15.12 -33.96
N LYS A 688 -17.61 14.23 -34.96
CA LYS A 688 -17.21 14.48 -36.36
C LYS A 688 -18.37 14.14 -37.30
N THR A 689 -18.44 14.90 -38.39
CA THR A 689 -19.63 15.00 -39.25
C THR A 689 -19.40 14.43 -40.65
N ASN A 690 -20.51 14.01 -41.27
CA ASN A 690 -20.73 13.75 -42.70
C ASN A 690 -20.15 12.46 -43.32
N SER A 691 -20.80 11.79 -44.30
CA SER A 691 -22.24 11.61 -44.65
C SER A 691 -22.36 10.79 -45.96
N LEU A 692 -23.54 10.18 -46.24
CA LEU A 692 -23.98 9.56 -47.53
C LEU A 692 -23.38 8.15 -47.82
N ARG A 693 -23.98 7.20 -48.58
CA ARG A 693 -25.37 6.72 -48.96
C ARG A 693 -25.14 5.56 -50.01
N LEU A 694 -26.03 4.66 -50.46
CA LEU A 694 -27.48 4.32 -50.39
C LEU A 694 -27.62 2.80 -50.73
N HIS A 695 -28.62 2.08 -50.15
CA HIS A 695 -29.53 1.03 -50.73
C HIS A 695 -28.96 -0.12 -51.65
N GLU A 696 -29.63 -1.25 -51.96
CA GLU A 696 -31.05 -1.69 -51.84
C GLU A 696 -31.18 -3.26 -51.77
N GLU A 697 -32.38 -3.73 -51.41
CA GLU A 697 -33.10 -5.05 -51.55
C GLU A 697 -32.44 -6.33 -52.15
N GLY A 698 -32.89 -7.58 -51.89
CA GLY A 698 -34.07 -8.14 -51.18
C GLY A 698 -33.87 -9.65 -50.83
N MET A 699 -34.67 -10.28 -49.94
CA MET A 699 -35.91 -11.06 -50.22
C MET A 699 -35.74 -12.25 -51.19
N THR A 700 -36.25 -13.47 -50.94
CA THR A 700 -37.18 -14.05 -49.92
C THR A 700 -36.58 -15.33 -49.26
N GLU A 701 -37.21 -16.33 -48.60
CA GLU A 701 -38.60 -16.73 -48.25
C GLU A 701 -38.61 -17.74 -47.04
N ASP A 702 -39.77 -18.00 -46.43
CA ASP A 702 -40.40 -19.28 -45.96
C ASP A 702 -39.58 -20.58 -45.68
N ARG A 703 -39.94 -21.51 -44.75
CA ARG A 703 -41.04 -21.75 -43.76
C ARG A 703 -40.65 -22.99 -42.89
N GLU A 704 -41.25 -23.38 -41.75
CA GLU A 704 -42.07 -22.75 -40.69
C GLU A 704 -42.21 -23.72 -39.49
N GLU A 705 -42.23 -23.25 -38.24
CA GLU A 705 -42.94 -23.88 -37.10
C GLU A 705 -43.09 -22.83 -35.96
N GLU A 706 -44.16 -22.91 -35.16
CA GLU A 706 -44.73 -21.72 -34.49
C GLU A 706 -43.91 -21.10 -33.34
N ILE A 707 -43.54 -19.83 -33.50
CA ILE A 707 -43.25 -18.88 -32.41
C ILE A 707 -44.44 -17.92 -32.30
N THR A 708 -44.93 -17.65 -31.09
CA THR A 708 -46.03 -16.71 -30.87
C THR A 708 -45.58 -15.27 -31.12
N ASP A 709 -46.04 -14.67 -32.22
CA ASP A 709 -45.77 -13.29 -32.62
C ASP A 709 -46.48 -12.29 -31.67
N PHE A 710 -45.69 -11.41 -31.03
CA PHE A 710 -46.19 -10.39 -30.11
C PHE A 710 -46.53 -9.05 -30.79
N ASP A 711 -46.04 -8.80 -32.01
CA ASP A 711 -46.22 -7.54 -32.75
C ASP A 711 -47.48 -7.56 -33.63
N ARG A 712 -48.01 -8.74 -33.98
CA ARG A 712 -49.31 -8.91 -34.67
C ARG A 712 -50.51 -9.15 -33.74
N MET A 713 -50.30 -9.22 -32.43
CA MET A 713 -51.37 -9.49 -31.46
C MET A 713 -52.40 -8.35 -31.44
N ASP A 714 -53.67 -8.65 -31.72
CA ASP A 714 -54.72 -7.63 -31.78
C ASP A 714 -55.03 -7.01 -30.41
N ASP A 715 -55.69 -5.85 -30.40
CA ASP A 715 -55.89 -5.06 -29.19
C ASP A 715 -56.87 -5.72 -28.18
N ALA A 716 -57.64 -6.74 -28.57
CA ALA A 716 -58.45 -7.59 -27.69
C ALA A 716 -57.62 -8.78 -27.16
N GLN A 717 -56.88 -9.47 -28.03
CA GLN A 717 -55.93 -10.52 -27.67
C GLN A 717 -54.87 -10.01 -26.67
N ARG A 718 -54.33 -8.80 -26.90
CA ARG A 718 -53.36 -8.14 -26.03
C ARG A 718 -53.95 -7.81 -24.67
N ARG A 719 -55.22 -7.38 -24.61
CA ARG A 719 -55.96 -7.21 -23.34
C ARG A 719 -56.24 -8.56 -22.66
N GLN A 720 -56.49 -9.63 -23.42
CA GLN A 720 -56.67 -10.98 -22.86
C GLN A 720 -55.36 -11.55 -22.30
N LEU A 721 -54.23 -11.36 -22.98
CA LEU A 721 -52.88 -11.71 -22.50
C LEU A 721 -52.52 -10.92 -21.23
N LEU A 722 -52.68 -9.59 -21.25
CA LEU A 722 -52.43 -8.73 -20.08
C LEU A 722 -53.36 -9.04 -18.90
N ARG A 723 -54.57 -9.53 -19.17
CA ARG A 723 -55.49 -10.02 -18.14
C ARG A 723 -54.99 -11.36 -17.55
N ARG A 724 -54.56 -12.31 -18.39
CA ARG A 724 -53.95 -13.58 -17.97
C ARG A 724 -52.70 -13.36 -17.12
N LEU A 725 -51.86 -12.39 -17.48
CA LEU A 725 -50.65 -11.95 -16.75
C LEU A 725 -50.93 -11.10 -15.50
N ARG A 726 -52.19 -10.70 -15.25
CA ARG A 726 -52.64 -10.08 -13.99
C ARG A 726 -53.34 -11.07 -13.07
N GLU A 727 -54.10 -12.01 -13.64
CA GLU A 727 -54.80 -13.07 -12.91
C GLU A 727 -53.85 -14.20 -12.48
N ILE A 728 -52.67 -14.32 -13.11
CA ILE A 728 -51.53 -15.14 -12.66
C ILE A 728 -50.40 -14.19 -12.22
N PRO A 729 -50.18 -13.97 -10.90
CA PRO A 729 -49.01 -13.25 -10.41
C PRO A 729 -47.72 -14.01 -10.77
N PRO A 730 -46.60 -13.33 -11.05
CA PRO A 730 -45.31 -13.99 -11.07
C PRO A 730 -45.05 -14.64 -9.71
N ALA A 731 -44.59 -15.88 -9.70
CA ALA A 731 -44.26 -16.58 -8.47
C ALA A 731 -43.23 -15.76 -7.69
N ARG A 732 -43.55 -15.38 -6.45
CA ARG A 732 -42.54 -14.82 -5.55
C ARG A 732 -41.44 -15.86 -5.40
N HIS A 733 -40.22 -15.53 -5.82
CA HIS A 733 -39.04 -16.31 -5.44
C HIS A 733 -39.06 -16.45 -3.92
N LYS A 734 -39.03 -17.69 -3.45
CA LYS A 734 -38.95 -17.99 -2.03
C LYS A 734 -37.56 -17.65 -1.52
N ASN A 735 -37.44 -17.41 -0.21
CA ASN A 735 -36.15 -17.35 0.49
C ASN A 735 -35.58 -18.78 0.69
N GLU A 736 -35.52 -19.57 -0.37
CA GLU A 736 -34.85 -20.88 -0.37
C GLU A 736 -33.36 -20.70 -0.68
N SER A 737 -32.54 -21.50 -0.01
CA SER A 737 -31.07 -21.40 -0.05
C SER A 737 -30.51 -21.73 -1.44
N PRO A 738 -29.44 -21.05 -1.90
CA PRO A 738 -28.78 -21.37 -3.16
C PRO A 738 -27.84 -22.60 -3.06
N TYR A 739 -27.70 -23.18 -1.86
CA TYR A 739 -26.83 -24.32 -1.59
C TYR A 739 -27.64 -25.63 -1.55
N VAL A 740 -26.94 -26.76 -1.62
CA VAL A 740 -27.57 -28.09 -1.47
C VAL A 740 -28.18 -28.18 -0.06
N PRO A 741 -29.46 -28.57 0.11
CA PRO A 741 -30.10 -28.67 1.42
C PRO A 741 -29.27 -29.50 2.41
N ASP A 742 -29.21 -29.02 3.66
CA ASP A 742 -28.50 -29.64 4.77
C ASP A 742 -26.96 -29.77 4.58
N SER A 743 -26.39 -29.14 3.55
CA SER A 743 -24.94 -28.91 3.47
C SER A 743 -24.47 -27.86 4.49
N GLU A 744 -23.19 -27.88 4.87
CA GLU A 744 -22.61 -26.88 5.79
C GLU A 744 -22.85 -25.44 5.33
N LEU A 745 -22.84 -25.20 4.01
CA LEU A 745 -23.13 -23.91 3.39
C LEU A 745 -24.62 -23.54 3.46
N ASP A 746 -25.53 -24.50 3.34
CA ASP A 746 -26.97 -24.27 3.57
C ASP A 746 -27.24 -23.92 5.05
N VAL A 747 -26.70 -24.70 5.98
CA VAL A 747 -26.84 -24.46 7.42
C VAL A 747 -26.26 -23.09 7.79
N ALA A 748 -25.06 -22.74 7.30
CA ALA A 748 -24.45 -21.44 7.52
C ALA A 748 -25.27 -20.29 6.89
N TRP A 749 -25.81 -20.47 5.68
CA TRP A 749 -26.65 -19.47 5.02
C TRP A 749 -27.95 -19.22 5.80
N ARG A 750 -28.64 -20.28 6.23
CA ARG A 750 -29.88 -20.20 7.01
C ARG A 750 -29.64 -19.52 8.37
N VAL A 751 -28.58 -19.91 9.09
CA VAL A 751 -28.16 -19.26 10.35
C VAL A 751 -27.79 -17.78 10.14
N ALA A 752 -27.17 -17.42 9.01
CA ALA A 752 -26.85 -16.04 8.68
C ALA A 752 -28.11 -15.21 8.36
N VAL A 753 -29.05 -15.75 7.59
CA VAL A 753 -30.34 -15.12 7.28
C VAL A 753 -31.16 -14.88 8.55
N ASP A 754 -31.25 -15.88 9.43
CA ASP A 754 -31.94 -15.75 10.73
C ASP A 754 -31.23 -14.75 11.66
N ARG A 755 -29.90 -14.67 11.66
CA ARG A 755 -29.15 -13.61 12.38
C ARG A 755 -29.47 -12.20 11.85
N VAL A 756 -29.63 -12.02 10.54
CA VAL A 756 -29.95 -10.72 9.93
C VAL A 756 -31.41 -10.33 10.20
N GLY A 757 -32.36 -11.26 10.03
CA GLY A 757 -33.77 -11.06 10.39
C GLY A 757 -33.95 -10.77 11.88
N GLY A 758 -33.31 -11.57 12.74
CA GLY A 758 -33.33 -11.40 14.19
C GLY A 758 -32.74 -10.06 14.66
N ARG A 759 -31.68 -9.56 14.01
CA ARG A 759 -31.17 -8.20 14.27
C ARG A 759 -32.25 -7.15 14.00
N PHE A 760 -32.89 -7.16 12.82
CA PHE A 760 -33.92 -6.19 12.45
C PHE A 760 -35.15 -6.22 13.39
N VAL A 761 -35.60 -7.41 13.80
CA VAL A 761 -36.68 -7.56 14.78
C VAL A 761 -36.26 -7.04 16.16
N SER A 762 -35.09 -7.45 16.67
CA SER A 762 -34.59 -7.00 17.97
C SER A 762 -34.35 -5.48 18.04
N GLU A 763 -34.06 -4.85 16.90
CA GLU A 763 -33.84 -3.41 16.79
C GLU A 763 -35.17 -2.64 16.74
N GLN A 764 -36.20 -3.18 16.08
CA GLN A 764 -37.57 -2.65 16.22
C GLN A 764 -38.12 -2.83 17.65
N GLU A 765 -37.84 -3.95 18.31
CA GLU A 765 -38.24 -4.19 19.69
C GLU A 765 -37.51 -3.25 20.66
N LYS A 766 -36.20 -3.06 20.51
CA LYS A 766 -35.44 -2.01 21.23
C LYS A 766 -36.05 -0.62 21.01
N GLN A 767 -36.34 -0.23 19.77
CA GLN A 767 -36.93 1.08 19.48
C GLN A 767 -38.32 1.24 20.11
N ARG A 768 -39.14 0.18 20.14
CA ARG A 768 -40.44 0.17 20.86
C ARG A 768 -40.25 0.30 22.38
N HIS A 769 -39.31 -0.42 22.97
CA HIS A 769 -39.02 -0.35 24.42
C HIS A 769 -38.44 1.01 24.84
N LEU A 770 -37.63 1.64 23.99
CA LEU A 770 -37.04 2.96 24.26
C LEU A 770 -38.03 4.11 24.04
N GLN A 771 -39.10 3.92 23.26
CA GLN A 771 -40.03 5.00 22.90
C GLN A 771 -40.60 5.82 24.08
N PRO A 772 -41.15 5.24 25.16
CA PRO A 772 -41.63 6.03 26.30
C PRO A 772 -40.50 6.73 27.07
N VAL A 773 -39.26 6.22 27.00
CA VAL A 773 -38.07 6.84 27.61
C VAL A 773 -37.61 8.05 26.79
N ILE A 774 -37.69 7.95 25.45
CA ILE A 774 -37.37 9.01 24.50
C ILE A 774 -38.33 10.19 24.64
N GLU A 775 -39.64 9.92 24.70
CA GLU A 775 -40.68 10.97 24.86
C GLU A 775 -40.50 11.70 26.20
N ARG A 776 -40.35 10.95 27.30
CA ARG A 776 -40.11 11.49 28.65
C ARG A 776 -38.86 12.38 28.74
N LEU A 777 -37.77 12.00 28.08
CA LEU A 777 -36.53 12.79 28.04
C LEU A 777 -36.70 14.09 27.24
N ILE A 778 -37.53 14.11 26.20
CA ILE A 778 -37.85 15.33 25.43
C ILE A 778 -38.67 16.30 26.30
N ASP A 779 -39.67 15.80 27.03
CA ASP A 779 -40.45 16.61 27.97
C ASP A 779 -39.57 17.19 29.10
N GLU A 780 -38.66 16.39 29.68
CA GLU A 780 -37.76 16.85 30.73
C GLU A 780 -36.71 17.85 30.21
N ALA A 781 -36.22 17.68 28.99
CA ALA A 781 -35.38 18.67 28.31
C ALA A 781 -36.12 20.00 28.08
N ALA A 782 -37.39 19.94 27.69
CA ALA A 782 -38.24 21.12 27.53
C ALA A 782 -38.46 21.87 28.86
N ILE A 783 -38.63 21.16 29.98
CA ILE A 783 -38.65 21.76 31.34
C ILE A 783 -37.35 22.51 31.63
N HIS A 784 -36.20 21.94 31.24
CA HIS A 784 -34.89 22.58 31.33
C HIS A 784 -34.61 23.65 30.26
N ARG A 785 -35.59 23.98 29.40
CA ARG A 785 -35.50 24.92 28.25
C ARG A 785 -34.42 24.52 27.23
N ILE A 786 -34.26 23.22 26.99
CA ILE A 786 -33.38 22.65 25.98
C ILE A 786 -34.25 21.95 24.94
N ASP A 787 -34.33 22.53 23.74
CA ASP A 787 -35.01 21.88 22.61
C ASP A 787 -34.12 20.75 22.07
N ILE A 788 -34.62 19.51 22.09
CA ILE A 788 -33.92 18.32 21.58
C ILE A 788 -34.82 17.49 20.65
N GLY A 789 -34.29 17.16 19.48
CA GLY A 789 -34.96 16.26 18.54
C GLY A 789 -34.87 14.79 18.98
N ARG A 790 -35.79 13.95 18.50
CA ARG A 790 -35.88 12.51 18.81
C ARG A 790 -34.54 11.75 18.66
N ALA A 791 -33.73 12.09 17.64
CA ALA A 791 -32.42 11.49 17.44
C ALA A 791 -31.37 11.91 18.50
N GLN A 792 -31.47 13.13 19.04
CA GLN A 792 -30.62 13.59 20.14
C GLN A 792 -31.04 12.95 21.47
N ALA A 793 -32.34 12.76 21.69
CA ALA A 793 -32.86 12.02 22.85
C ALA A 793 -32.38 10.55 22.86
N VAL A 794 -32.47 9.83 21.72
CA VAL A 794 -31.87 8.48 21.57
C VAL A 794 -30.39 8.50 21.91
N SER A 795 -29.61 9.40 21.29
CA SER A 795 -28.16 9.51 21.52
C SER A 795 -27.80 9.81 22.99
N LEU A 796 -28.63 10.59 23.70
CA LEU A 796 -28.44 10.87 25.13
C LEU A 796 -28.73 9.64 26.01
N ILE A 797 -29.75 8.84 25.69
CA ILE A 797 -30.09 7.59 26.41
C ILE A 797 -28.99 6.54 26.21
N GLU A 798 -28.39 6.50 25.02
CA GLU A 798 -27.24 5.64 24.67
C GLU A 798 -25.90 6.14 25.26
N GLY A 799 -25.92 7.07 26.22
CA GLY A 799 -24.74 7.55 26.95
C GLY A 799 -23.99 8.73 26.31
N GLY A 800 -24.56 9.31 25.25
CA GLY A 800 -24.10 10.54 24.62
C GLY A 800 -24.11 11.74 25.56
N ARG A 801 -23.63 12.89 25.06
CA ARG A 801 -23.58 14.14 25.83
C ARG A 801 -23.98 15.33 24.98
N LEU A 802 -24.83 16.18 25.53
CA LEU A 802 -25.16 17.49 24.99
C LEU A 802 -24.48 18.56 25.86
N THR A 803 -24.06 19.69 25.29
CA THR A 803 -23.42 20.77 26.06
C THR A 803 -24.01 22.10 25.63
N VAL A 804 -24.70 22.76 26.55
CA VAL A 804 -25.41 24.02 26.33
C VAL A 804 -25.00 24.97 27.44
N ASN A 805 -24.62 26.21 27.07
CA ASN A 805 -24.25 27.27 28.02
C ASN A 805 -23.23 26.85 29.11
N GLY A 806 -22.24 26.03 28.74
CA GLY A 806 -21.19 25.55 29.64
C GLY A 806 -21.61 24.46 30.64
N THR A 807 -22.83 23.95 30.55
CA THR A 807 -23.31 22.79 31.35
C THR A 807 -23.38 21.56 30.45
N VAL A 808 -22.91 20.41 30.95
CA VAL A 808 -22.98 19.13 30.26
C VAL A 808 -24.22 18.38 30.72
N TYR A 809 -24.99 17.89 29.76
CA TYR A 809 -26.24 17.18 29.93
C TYR A 809 -26.10 15.74 29.40
N ARG A 810 -26.65 14.78 30.13
CA ARG A 810 -26.71 13.35 29.80
C ARG A 810 -28.05 12.78 30.26
N ALA A 811 -28.60 11.79 29.58
CA ALA A 811 -29.71 11.03 30.14
C ALA A 811 -29.20 9.88 31.02
N ASN A 812 -30.07 9.38 31.90
CA ASN A 812 -29.94 8.05 32.48
C ASN A 812 -30.82 7.04 31.71
N ARG A 813 -30.71 5.75 32.05
CA ARG A 813 -31.48 4.65 31.44
C ARG A 813 -33.00 4.68 31.71
N HIS A 814 -33.50 5.64 32.49
CA HIS A 814 -34.90 5.82 32.87
C HIS A 814 -35.51 7.10 32.25
N GLY A 815 -34.72 7.85 31.47
CA GLY A 815 -35.13 9.07 30.76
C GLY A 815 -34.84 10.37 31.52
N ASP A 816 -34.35 10.29 32.77
CA ASP A 816 -34.10 11.48 33.59
C ASP A 816 -32.75 12.14 33.24
N LEU A 817 -32.68 13.47 33.32
CA LEU A 817 -31.73 14.32 32.61
C LEU A 817 -30.62 14.86 33.56
N ILE A 818 -29.56 14.07 33.72
CA ILE A 818 -28.41 14.39 34.58
C ILE A 818 -27.62 15.59 34.04
N THR A 819 -27.51 16.64 34.88
CA THR A 819 -26.68 17.81 34.62
C THR A 819 -25.35 17.74 35.38
N ARG A 820 -24.26 18.23 34.77
CA ARG A 820 -22.95 18.40 35.44
C ARG A 820 -22.20 19.60 34.87
N LYS A 821 -21.75 20.51 35.76
CA LYS A 821 -20.72 21.51 35.44
C LYS A 821 -19.33 20.86 35.49
N GLU A 822 -18.40 21.31 34.64
CA GLU A 822 -17.06 20.72 34.59
C GLU A 822 -16.30 20.88 35.93
N PRO A 823 -15.62 19.82 36.42
CA PRO A 823 -14.76 19.91 37.61
C PRO A 823 -13.45 20.62 37.29
N THR A 824 -12.83 21.20 38.33
CA THR A 824 -11.66 22.07 38.23
C THR A 824 -10.38 21.28 37.90
N SER A 825 -9.27 21.99 37.65
CA SER A 825 -7.97 21.35 37.41
C SER A 825 -7.42 20.58 38.62
N VAL A 826 -7.90 20.86 39.83
CA VAL A 826 -7.44 20.22 41.07
C VAL A 826 -8.03 18.81 41.20
N ASP A 827 -9.31 18.64 40.87
CA ASP A 827 -10.02 17.35 40.95
C ASP A 827 -9.39 16.29 40.03
N LYS A 828 -8.88 16.74 38.87
CA LYS A 828 -8.20 15.89 37.87
C LYS A 828 -6.84 15.36 38.37
N LEU A 829 -6.19 16.06 39.31
CA LEU A 829 -4.93 15.60 39.91
C LEU A 829 -5.18 14.45 40.91
N TRP A 830 -6.17 14.61 41.81
CA TRP A 830 -6.48 13.62 42.84
C TRP A 830 -6.99 12.30 42.25
N LEU A 831 -7.81 12.35 41.20
CA LEU A 831 -8.22 11.14 40.47
C LEU A 831 -7.01 10.41 39.87
N LYS A 832 -6.09 11.13 39.22
CA LYS A 832 -4.90 10.52 38.61
C LYS A 832 -3.96 9.87 39.64
N ILE A 833 -3.82 10.46 40.83
CA ILE A 833 -3.02 9.88 41.92
C ILE A 833 -3.60 8.54 42.40
N ARG A 834 -4.93 8.47 42.56
CA ARG A 834 -5.63 7.21 42.88
C ARG A 834 -5.45 6.16 41.77
N ASP A 835 -5.67 6.55 40.52
CA ASP A 835 -5.78 5.61 39.40
C ASP A 835 -4.42 5.09 38.89
N VAL A 836 -3.32 5.83 39.11
CA VAL A 836 -1.96 5.45 38.67
C VAL A 836 -1.12 4.82 39.79
N HIS A 837 -1.39 5.17 41.05
CA HIS A 837 -0.57 4.73 42.19
C HIS A 837 -1.38 3.97 43.27
N GLY A 838 -2.66 3.67 43.04
CA GLY A 838 -3.53 2.95 43.97
C GLY A 838 -3.90 3.72 45.25
N VAL A 839 -3.40 4.95 45.41
CA VAL A 839 -3.50 5.72 46.66
C VAL A 839 -4.94 6.11 46.96
N ASN A 840 -5.44 5.73 48.13
CA ASN A 840 -6.81 6.05 48.53
C ASN A 840 -6.94 7.52 48.98
N THR A 841 -7.20 8.40 48.00
CA THR A 841 -7.32 9.84 48.19
C THR A 841 -8.44 10.29 49.14
N SER A 842 -9.37 9.40 49.53
CA SER A 842 -10.34 9.70 50.60
C SER A 842 -9.72 9.71 52.00
N LYS A 843 -8.66 8.92 52.24
CA LYS A 843 -7.94 8.84 53.52
C LYS A 843 -6.79 9.85 53.65
N LEU A 844 -6.24 10.30 52.53
CA LEU A 844 -5.09 11.22 52.47
C LEU A 844 -5.31 12.55 53.23
N ARG A 845 -6.58 12.96 53.42
CA ARG A 845 -6.96 14.15 54.20
C ARG A 845 -6.82 13.95 55.72
N PHE A 846 -6.79 12.72 56.20
CA PHE A 846 -6.85 12.36 57.62
C PHE A 846 -5.57 11.67 58.12
N ASP A 847 -4.87 10.94 57.24
CA ASP A 847 -3.50 10.45 57.47
C ASP A 847 -2.63 10.63 56.21
N PRO A 848 -2.11 11.84 55.94
CA PRO A 848 -1.21 12.07 54.81
C PRO A 848 0.17 11.43 55.00
N VAL A 849 0.59 11.15 56.24
CA VAL A 849 1.96 10.69 56.55
C VAL A 849 2.07 9.17 56.42
N GLY A 850 1.09 8.41 56.95
CA GLY A 850 1.08 6.95 56.86
C GLY A 850 0.78 6.42 55.46
N GLU A 851 -0.01 7.12 54.64
CA GLU A 851 -0.16 6.80 53.21
C GLU A 851 1.15 7.08 52.44
N TYR A 852 1.85 8.19 52.71
CA TYR A 852 3.14 8.49 52.07
C TYR A 852 4.25 7.51 52.47
N LYS A 853 4.28 7.08 53.74
CA LYS A 853 5.22 6.04 54.21
C LYS A 853 4.99 4.71 53.49
N ARG A 854 3.72 4.29 53.33
CA ARG A 854 3.36 3.06 52.58
C ARG A 854 3.73 3.14 51.10
N MET A 855 3.62 4.32 50.46
CA MET A 855 4.16 4.51 49.10
C MET A 855 5.67 4.27 49.02
N ILE A 856 6.46 4.77 49.98
CA ILE A 856 7.91 4.56 50.01
C ILE A 856 8.25 3.08 50.26
N GLU A 857 7.54 2.44 51.19
CA GLU A 857 7.73 1.01 51.50
C GLU A 857 7.44 0.11 50.27
N GLN A 858 6.38 0.38 49.51
CA GLN A 858 6.11 -0.30 48.23
C GLN A 858 7.12 0.03 47.13
N PHE A 859 7.69 1.25 47.11
CA PHE A 859 8.69 1.60 46.09
C PHE A 859 10.03 0.92 46.36
N LEU A 860 10.38 0.72 47.64
CA LEU A 860 11.57 -0.01 48.06
C LEU A 860 11.40 -1.53 47.88
N SER A 861 10.21 -2.09 48.13
CA SER A 861 9.94 -3.52 47.87
C SER A 861 9.96 -3.91 46.39
N ASN A 862 9.90 -2.94 45.48
CA ASN A 862 9.93 -3.14 44.03
C ASN A 862 11.31 -2.80 43.41
N GLN A 863 12.36 -2.69 44.24
CA GLN A 863 13.77 -2.57 43.82
C GLN A 863 14.69 -3.63 44.48
N GLN A 864 14.09 -4.70 45.00
CA GLN A 864 14.74 -5.99 45.30
C GLN A 864 14.12 -7.07 44.42
#